data_AF-A0A1G6DR73-F1
#
_entry.id   AF-A0A1G6DR73-F1
#
_cell.length_a   1.000
_cell.length_b   1.000
_cell.length_c   1.000
_cell.angle_alpha   90.00
_cell.angle_beta   90.00
_cell.angle_gamma   90.00
#
_symmetry.space_group_name_H-M   'P 1'
#
loop_
_entity.id
_entity.type
_entity.pdbx_description
1 polymer ?
#
loop_
_entity_poly.entity_id
_entity_poly.type
_entity_poly.pdbx_seq_one_letter_code
_entity_poly.pdbx_strand_id
1 'polypeptide(L)'
;MIKKKRFISLILAAALAMGQFGVTGTNVRAEEGLQSVTDGNAASENEDKAEGEQSTSGLETEQKDADENTDDAEAKETLADDTEDATEDTTEDITVNDDAGEDENLEVSDGNADTSEENKEEDPHTYTTEFDYEDEVDGFGITIHADKGVLPDGVTVTVRHLSEDEEKELSGAINDKCNDSLFYSSSFDISFFDEENNEVQPKDGDVKVSFDVSRDMVAEADGCGVSDITVMHFDDDSECSPVKAENEEENADNPFGDCPDTEVYHDEDGNLVDMPMVLNSHSKAEHTMSVSFDADSFSVYSLVLAATYTFEPEAYGTEQIIELNDADALMNDFDDYVQQAFTYAAKNASANEKYRVRLPQNGKYTLVKPEKALRLGSNTTFDLNGSYILNERCWGMIIGAKGAADDKSGYGGFKNMAIVNGTIDANAFSFSDQGFVTVKFAHITGLTIENVAFPNSRGHSIEIAAAKDVKVNRCSFEHYTYPGSPNDEAVNIDAAHEDWISLGSDSDPTLMGPFDDYCCMNVEVSNCTFNDVYRAIGSHNSIVGHHHKNITIHDNLISNITNHAIGCPHYVDSKIYNNMITNVGRGIDSVVEGYAIAEADDKNSSDENFNANLEITGNTITMGTAINTGYPYGIRVGGMLTNGSTEIDNGTYYTSGYHITGNTLEGFEAGVYIRYARGSEINNNAANNCKNGYDVTNASEINTFYANKVNNSTETGILVRDYSKIFSTDGNEVITNADEPISVQEGASAVFYLDPKYVLGIGEAIMPRFYCGENEVTFTSSKKSAVKVTKAGKLKSKKKANVVVTATQDGCTASIKVKSKKAPKLVKLPKKKTIKKGNTYQLNPKVNSGAACNNYKFKSDNKKIVKVTSTGLVKARKKGRAIITVTAYNGVKSTIVINVK
;
A
#
# COMPACT_ATOMS: atom_id res chain seq x y z
N MET A 1 -23.42 -40.26 -14.30
CA MET A 1 -24.07 -41.58 -13.99
C MET A 1 -23.18 -42.40 -13.05
N ILE A 2 -23.75 -43.30 -12.23
CA ILE A 2 -23.10 -44.47 -11.55
C ILE A 2 -21.75 -44.18 -10.82
N LYS A 3 -21.75 -43.80 -9.53
CA LYS A 3 -21.76 -44.67 -8.32
C LYS A 3 -20.60 -45.68 -8.14
N LYS A 4 -19.68 -45.39 -7.18
CA LYS A 4 -19.21 -46.25 -6.04
C LYS A 4 -17.95 -45.65 -5.38
N LYS A 5 -17.56 -45.92 -4.11
CA LYS A 5 -18.25 -45.98 -2.80
C LYS A 5 -17.24 -46.45 -1.72
N ARG A 6 -17.10 -45.72 -0.58
CA ARG A 6 -16.48 -46.14 0.71
C ARG A 6 -14.94 -46.37 0.66
N PHE A 7 -14.17 -46.06 1.72
CA PHE A 7 -14.37 -46.42 3.14
C PHE A 7 -14.05 -45.31 4.17
N ILE A 8 -14.49 -45.54 5.41
CA ILE A 8 -14.20 -44.76 6.63
C ILE A 8 -13.21 -45.56 7.49
N SER A 9 -12.21 -44.92 8.10
CA SER A 9 -11.44 -45.46 9.25
C SER A 9 -10.73 -44.38 10.09
N LEU A 10 -11.30 -44.12 11.27
CA LEU A 10 -10.71 -43.65 12.55
C LEU A 10 -9.73 -42.45 12.65
N ILE A 11 -10.11 -41.56 13.58
CA ILE A 11 -9.26 -40.64 14.34
C ILE A 11 -8.62 -41.40 15.53
N LEU A 12 -7.30 -41.25 15.77
CA LEU A 12 -6.66 -41.06 17.10
C LEU A 12 -5.12 -41.03 16.99
N ALA A 13 -4.46 -39.99 17.53
CA ALA A 13 -3.16 -40.01 18.23
C ALA A 13 -2.48 -38.62 18.32
N ALA A 14 -2.97 -37.71 19.17
CA ALA A 14 -2.30 -36.44 19.47
C ALA A 14 -2.49 -36.04 20.95
N ALA A 15 -1.74 -36.67 21.85
CA ALA A 15 -1.67 -36.32 23.28
C ALA A 15 -0.37 -36.90 23.89
N LEU A 16 0.09 -36.29 24.99
CA LEU A 16 1.40 -36.45 25.66
C LEU A 16 2.54 -35.67 24.96
N ALA A 17 3.25 -34.76 25.63
CA ALA A 17 3.07 -34.30 27.02
C ALA A 17 3.55 -32.86 27.25
N MET A 18 2.80 -32.09 28.04
CA MET A 18 3.32 -30.91 28.73
C MET A 18 4.13 -31.35 29.96
N GLY A 19 5.24 -30.66 30.22
CA GLY A 19 6.08 -30.81 31.42
C GLY A 19 6.29 -29.46 32.08
N GLN A 20 6.02 -29.35 33.38
CA GLN A 20 5.93 -28.10 34.13
C GLN A 20 7.27 -27.37 34.35
N PHE A 21 7.13 -26.13 34.85
CA PHE A 21 8.06 -25.24 35.59
C PHE A 21 8.46 -23.97 34.81
N GLY A 22 8.31 -22.75 35.37
CA GLY A 22 7.67 -22.36 36.63
C GLY A 22 7.95 -20.89 36.96
N VAL A 23 6.93 -20.13 37.41
CA VAL A 23 7.05 -18.66 37.56
C VAL A 23 7.71 -18.26 38.88
N THR A 24 8.83 -17.53 38.79
CA THR A 24 9.31 -16.57 39.81
C THR A 24 10.03 -15.41 39.13
N GLY A 25 9.61 -14.17 39.38
CA GLY A 25 10.29 -12.97 38.88
C GLY A 25 10.98 -12.16 39.98
N THR A 26 12.11 -11.54 39.66
CA THR A 26 12.75 -10.46 40.44
C THR A 26 13.59 -9.55 39.56
N ASN A 27 13.47 -8.23 39.76
CA ASN A 27 14.38 -7.23 39.21
C ASN A 27 15.77 -7.30 39.86
N VAL A 28 16.87 -7.34 39.07
CA VAL A 28 18.18 -6.76 39.43
C VAL A 28 18.84 -6.17 38.16
N ARG A 29 19.72 -5.18 38.36
CA ARG A 29 20.32 -4.28 37.36
C ARG A 29 21.83 -4.55 37.22
N ALA A 30 22.37 -4.24 36.03
CA ALA A 30 23.77 -3.87 35.73
C ALA A 30 24.89 -4.94 35.56
N GLU A 31 25.70 -4.66 34.51
CA GLU A 31 27.18 -4.70 34.41
C GLU A 31 28.01 -5.99 34.10
N GLU A 32 28.92 -5.77 33.14
CA GLU A 32 30.24 -6.38 32.82
C GLU A 32 30.55 -7.87 33.14
N GLY A 33 30.95 -8.63 32.10
CA GLY A 33 31.32 -10.05 32.24
C GLY A 33 32.26 -10.64 31.17
N LEU A 34 33.19 -9.87 30.61
CA LEU A 34 34.06 -10.38 29.53
C LEU A 34 35.11 -11.41 30.02
N GLN A 35 34.92 -12.71 29.76
CA GLN A 35 36.03 -13.67 29.85
C GLN A 35 35.91 -14.92 28.97
N SER A 36 37.00 -15.22 28.27
CA SER A 36 37.19 -16.39 27.41
C SER A 36 37.50 -17.67 28.19
N VAL A 37 37.00 -18.81 27.71
CA VAL A 37 37.53 -20.14 28.03
C VAL A 37 37.98 -20.82 26.72
N THR A 38 39.06 -21.60 26.75
CA THR A 38 39.63 -22.28 25.58
C THR A 38 39.90 -23.76 25.88
N ASP A 39 40.25 -24.50 24.82
CA ASP A 39 40.73 -25.90 24.81
C ASP A 39 39.59 -26.96 24.87
N GLY A 40 39.58 -28.03 24.06
CA GLY A 40 40.45 -28.41 22.92
C GLY A 40 40.53 -29.93 22.68
N ASN A 41 41.12 -30.33 21.53
CA ASN A 41 41.42 -31.72 21.07
C ASN A 41 40.22 -32.56 20.53
N ALA A 42 40.38 -33.59 19.69
CA ALA A 42 41.42 -33.88 18.67
C ALA A 42 41.04 -35.08 17.73
N ALA A 43 41.41 -34.95 16.46
CA ALA A 43 41.74 -35.95 15.41
C ALA A 43 41.50 -37.48 15.54
N SER A 44 40.87 -38.05 14.49
CA SER A 44 41.33 -39.22 13.68
C SER A 44 40.45 -39.33 12.42
N GLU A 45 40.95 -39.22 11.18
CA GLU A 45 41.64 -40.26 10.38
C GLU A 45 40.84 -41.55 10.12
N ASN A 46 40.39 -41.75 8.87
CA ASN A 46 40.52 -43.01 8.11
C ASN A 46 40.21 -42.81 6.61
N GLU A 47 40.71 -43.74 5.78
CA GLU A 47 40.53 -43.82 4.31
C GLU A 47 39.55 -44.97 3.97
N ASP A 48 38.78 -44.92 2.87
CA ASP A 48 39.12 -45.74 1.67
C ASP A 48 38.29 -45.52 0.37
N LYS A 49 38.88 -46.00 -0.74
CA LYS A 49 38.40 -46.36 -2.13
C LYS A 49 36.88 -46.38 -2.41
N ALA A 50 36.39 -45.80 -3.52
CA ALA A 50 36.31 -46.32 -4.93
C ALA A 50 35.22 -47.42 -5.16
N GLU A 51 34.61 -47.68 -6.32
CA GLU A 51 34.86 -47.38 -7.75
C GLU A 51 33.53 -47.08 -8.51
N GLY A 52 33.54 -46.78 -9.82
CA GLY A 52 32.33 -46.79 -10.66
C GLY A 52 32.42 -46.01 -12.00
N GLU A 53 32.51 -46.72 -13.13
CA GLU A 53 32.42 -46.14 -14.49
C GLU A 53 31.03 -46.36 -15.13
N GLN A 54 30.57 -45.42 -15.97
CA GLN A 54 29.90 -45.61 -17.29
C GLN A 54 28.93 -44.44 -17.64
N SER A 55 28.54 -44.17 -18.89
CA SER A 55 29.28 -44.05 -20.17
C SER A 55 28.32 -43.66 -21.32
N THR A 56 28.71 -42.71 -22.20
CA THR A 56 28.02 -42.36 -23.49
C THR A 56 26.57 -41.82 -23.35
N SER A 57 25.95 -41.09 -24.27
CA SER A 57 26.28 -40.45 -25.59
C SER A 57 25.38 -39.20 -25.73
N GLY A 58 25.60 -38.19 -26.60
CA GLY A 58 26.62 -37.91 -27.62
C GLY A 58 26.03 -36.99 -28.72
N LEU A 59 26.88 -36.24 -29.44
CA LEU A 59 26.61 -35.51 -30.72
C LEU A 59 25.58 -34.35 -30.65
N GLU A 60 25.90 -33.11 -31.06
CA GLU A 60 26.18 -32.59 -32.43
C GLU A 60 24.92 -32.61 -33.35
N THR A 61 24.54 -31.54 -34.09
CA THR A 61 25.32 -30.37 -34.58
C THR A 61 24.49 -29.08 -34.78
N GLU A 62 25.22 -27.99 -35.01
CA GLU A 62 24.83 -26.64 -35.43
C GLU A 62 23.97 -26.54 -36.72
N GLN A 63 23.12 -25.50 -36.79
CA GLN A 63 23.00 -24.50 -37.89
C GLN A 63 22.09 -23.36 -37.37
N LYS A 64 22.29 -22.03 -37.55
CA LYS A 64 22.81 -21.17 -38.64
C LYS A 64 22.00 -21.30 -39.94
N ASP A 65 21.35 -20.25 -40.43
CA ASP A 65 22.00 -19.03 -40.93
C ASP A 65 21.25 -17.70 -40.57
N ALA A 66 21.66 -16.59 -41.20
CA ALA A 66 21.12 -15.25 -41.07
C ALA A 66 21.12 -14.52 -42.42
N ASP A 67 20.25 -13.51 -42.58
CA ASP A 67 20.43 -12.20 -43.27
C ASP A 67 19.10 -11.42 -43.08
N GLU A 68 18.94 -10.11 -42.81
CA GLU A 68 19.62 -8.82 -43.15
C GLU A 68 18.93 -8.03 -44.30
N ASN A 69 18.78 -6.70 -44.13
CA ASN A 69 18.49 -5.65 -45.14
C ASN A 69 17.06 -5.59 -45.78
N THR A 70 16.52 -4.50 -46.37
CA THR A 70 16.71 -3.01 -46.46
C THR A 70 15.55 -2.45 -47.33
N ASP A 71 15.07 -1.20 -47.37
CA ASP A 71 15.09 0.04 -46.56
C ASP A 71 14.06 1.05 -47.20
N ASP A 72 13.89 2.27 -46.66
CA ASP A 72 13.21 3.48 -47.23
C ASP A 72 11.67 3.46 -47.47
N ALA A 73 10.82 4.36 -46.93
CA ALA A 73 10.73 5.84 -46.96
C ALA A 73 9.85 6.45 -48.11
N GLU A 74 9.34 7.67 -47.86
CA GLU A 74 8.53 8.57 -48.74
C GLU A 74 7.06 8.18 -49.09
N ALA A 75 6.13 9.10 -49.46
CA ALA A 75 5.87 10.50 -49.07
C ALA A 75 4.54 11.05 -49.69
N LYS A 76 4.04 12.17 -49.13
CA LYS A 76 3.21 13.25 -49.74
C LYS A 76 1.67 13.19 -49.89
N GLU A 77 1.14 14.40 -50.02
CA GLU A 77 -0.26 14.87 -49.98
C GLU A 77 -1.00 14.78 -51.33
N THR A 78 -2.34 14.91 -51.31
CA THR A 78 -3.06 15.78 -52.26
C THR A 78 -4.33 16.39 -51.62
N LEU A 79 -4.91 17.41 -52.26
CA LEU A 79 -6.01 18.27 -51.79
C LEU A 79 -7.21 18.25 -52.75
N ALA A 80 -8.30 18.94 -52.34
CA ALA A 80 -9.38 19.49 -53.17
C ALA A 80 -10.40 18.49 -53.77
N ASP A 81 -11.66 18.84 -54.04
CA ASP A 81 -12.56 19.93 -53.58
C ASP A 81 -13.99 19.58 -54.10
N ASP A 82 -15.04 20.26 -53.65
CA ASP A 82 -16.19 20.70 -54.50
C ASP A 82 -17.30 21.42 -53.67
N THR A 83 -17.67 22.59 -54.18
CA THR A 83 -18.69 23.58 -53.77
C THR A 83 -20.14 23.10 -54.06
N GLU A 84 -21.27 23.80 -53.80
CA GLU A 84 -21.66 25.22 -53.65
C GLU A 84 -22.70 25.35 -52.48
N ASP A 85 -22.83 26.42 -51.69
CA ASP A 85 -23.25 27.82 -51.98
C ASP A 85 -24.76 27.95 -52.36
N ALA A 86 -25.55 28.99 -52.01
CA ALA A 86 -25.24 30.31 -51.44
C ALA A 86 -26.49 31.04 -50.85
N THR A 87 -26.25 32.19 -50.18
CA THR A 87 -27.11 33.42 -50.11
C THR A 87 -28.51 33.40 -49.43
N GLU A 88 -29.01 34.47 -48.80
CA GLU A 88 -28.41 35.77 -48.38
C GLU A 88 -29.16 36.39 -47.16
N ASP A 89 -28.57 37.46 -46.61
CA ASP A 89 -28.95 38.19 -45.40
C ASP A 89 -29.51 39.61 -45.72
N THR A 90 -29.79 40.43 -44.68
CA THR A 90 -29.53 41.89 -44.56
C THR A 90 -30.72 42.85 -44.27
N THR A 91 -30.71 43.42 -43.05
CA THR A 91 -30.79 44.88 -42.70
C THR A 91 -32.05 45.73 -43.04
N GLU A 92 -32.36 46.87 -42.41
CA GLU A 92 -31.96 47.53 -41.14
C GLU A 92 -33.01 48.59 -40.69
N ASP A 93 -33.30 48.63 -39.38
CA ASP A 93 -33.35 49.77 -38.44
C ASP A 93 -34.18 51.09 -38.59
N ILE A 94 -34.64 51.57 -37.40
CA ILE A 94 -34.93 52.95 -36.92
C ILE A 94 -36.07 53.83 -37.53
N THR A 95 -37.09 54.13 -36.71
CA THR A 95 -37.55 55.49 -36.26
C THR A 95 -38.71 55.34 -35.25
N VAL A 96 -38.67 55.79 -33.98
CA VAL A 96 -38.64 57.17 -33.39
C VAL A 96 -40.05 57.75 -33.09
N ASN A 97 -40.33 57.85 -31.77
CA ASN A 97 -41.21 58.79 -31.03
C ASN A 97 -42.76 58.78 -31.16
N ASP A 98 -43.38 58.93 -29.97
CA ASP A 98 -44.54 59.77 -29.58
C ASP A 98 -45.91 59.59 -30.31
N ASP A 99 -47.09 59.82 -29.72
CA ASP A 99 -47.63 60.00 -28.35
C ASP A 99 -49.17 60.20 -28.53
N ALA A 100 -49.90 60.55 -27.48
CA ALA A 100 -51.33 60.92 -27.38
C ALA A 100 -52.32 59.75 -27.10
N GLY A 101 -53.15 59.84 -26.05
CA GLY A 101 -53.28 60.99 -25.14
C GLY A 101 -54.03 60.73 -23.83
N GLU A 102 -54.14 61.83 -23.08
CA GLU A 102 -54.40 61.90 -21.64
C GLU A 102 -55.91 61.91 -21.26
N ASP A 103 -56.15 62.24 -19.98
CA ASP A 103 -57.41 62.48 -19.25
C ASP A 103 -58.24 61.24 -18.84
N GLU A 104 -58.79 61.18 -17.61
CA GLU A 104 -58.87 62.21 -16.55
C GLU A 104 -58.77 61.59 -15.13
N ASN A 105 -58.50 62.42 -14.11
CA ASN A 105 -58.52 62.02 -12.69
C ASN A 105 -59.97 61.87 -12.18
N LEU A 106 -60.22 61.03 -11.16
CA LEU A 106 -60.69 61.49 -9.82
C LEU A 106 -61.02 60.37 -8.80
N GLU A 107 -60.71 60.70 -7.55
CA GLU A 107 -61.06 60.19 -6.20
C GLU A 107 -62.00 58.97 -5.97
N VAL A 108 -61.43 57.98 -5.26
CA VAL A 108 -61.88 57.29 -4.02
C VAL A 108 -63.37 57.32 -3.60
N SER A 109 -63.96 56.14 -3.28
CA SER A 109 -64.92 55.98 -2.17
C SER A 109 -65.05 54.51 -1.72
N ASP A 110 -65.25 54.30 -0.41
CA ASP A 110 -65.57 53.00 0.22
C ASP A 110 -66.98 52.50 -0.17
N GLY A 111 -67.25 51.18 -0.02
CA GLY A 111 -68.62 50.64 -0.06
C GLY A 111 -68.76 49.12 -0.13
N ASN A 112 -68.69 48.42 1.01
CA ASN A 112 -69.09 47.00 1.09
C ASN A 112 -70.62 46.86 1.22
N ALA A 113 -71.27 46.20 0.24
CA ALA A 113 -72.64 45.70 0.35
C ALA A 113 -72.96 44.58 -0.67
N ASP A 114 -72.86 43.35 -0.20
CA ASP A 114 -73.64 42.15 -0.60
C ASP A 114 -74.85 42.38 -1.54
N THR A 115 -74.81 41.84 -2.77
CA THR A 115 -75.77 40.82 -3.29
C THR A 115 -75.61 40.57 -4.80
N SER A 116 -75.28 39.34 -5.19
CA SER A 116 -75.58 38.77 -6.51
C SER A 116 -75.69 37.25 -6.41
N GLU A 117 -76.86 36.69 -6.74
CA GLU A 117 -77.09 35.25 -6.77
C GLU A 117 -76.36 34.64 -7.99
N GLU A 118 -75.37 33.78 -7.75
CA GLU A 118 -74.80 32.94 -8.80
C GLU A 118 -75.66 31.70 -9.01
N ASN A 119 -75.82 31.29 -10.28
CA ASN A 119 -76.46 30.03 -10.60
C ASN A 119 -75.54 28.90 -10.14
N LYS A 120 -75.93 28.17 -9.10
CA LYS A 120 -75.38 26.82 -8.88
C LYS A 120 -75.85 25.95 -10.04
N GLU A 121 -74.92 25.51 -10.88
CA GLU A 121 -75.14 24.29 -11.65
C GLU A 121 -75.30 23.13 -10.64
N GLU A 122 -76.26 22.24 -10.90
CA GLU A 122 -76.41 21.03 -10.09
C GLU A 122 -75.29 20.07 -10.49
N ASP A 123 -74.19 20.15 -9.74
CA ASP A 123 -73.12 19.16 -9.69
C ASP A 123 -73.70 17.73 -9.85
N PRO A 124 -73.36 17.02 -10.94
CA PRO A 124 -74.00 15.76 -11.29
C PRO A 124 -73.44 14.58 -10.49
N HIS A 125 -72.32 14.75 -9.78
CA HIS A 125 -71.61 13.67 -9.10
C HIS A 125 -72.21 13.39 -7.72
N THR A 126 -72.13 12.14 -7.28
CA THR A 126 -72.41 11.76 -5.88
C THR A 126 -71.09 11.59 -5.13
N TYR A 127 -71.06 11.95 -3.85
CA TYR A 127 -69.87 11.95 -3.00
C TYR A 127 -70.18 11.14 -1.75
N THR A 128 -70.15 9.81 -1.86
CA THR A 128 -70.70 8.87 -0.88
C THR A 128 -69.83 7.67 -0.53
N THR A 129 -68.68 7.46 -1.18
CA THR A 129 -67.63 6.53 -0.75
C THR A 129 -66.40 7.26 -0.19
N GLU A 130 -65.62 6.56 0.65
CA GLU A 130 -64.18 6.85 0.78
C GLU A 130 -63.46 6.44 -0.53
N PHE A 131 -62.27 6.97 -0.80
CA PHE A 131 -61.40 6.56 -1.91
C PHE A 131 -60.03 6.12 -1.38
N ASP A 132 -59.52 5.00 -1.89
CA ASP A 132 -58.21 4.45 -1.58
C ASP A 132 -57.51 4.02 -2.88
N TYR A 133 -56.25 4.39 -3.05
CA TYR A 133 -55.36 3.95 -4.14
C TYR A 133 -53.95 3.67 -3.60
N GLU A 134 -53.31 2.64 -4.15
CA GLU A 134 -52.00 2.10 -3.78
C GLU A 134 -51.35 1.54 -5.06
N ASP A 135 -50.17 2.01 -5.44
CA ASP A 135 -49.46 1.62 -6.67
C ASP A 135 -47.93 1.86 -6.56
N GLU A 136 -47.14 1.33 -7.49
CA GLU A 136 -45.69 1.52 -7.56
C GLU A 136 -45.30 2.16 -8.91
N VAL A 137 -44.82 3.40 -8.90
CA VAL A 137 -44.45 4.16 -10.11
C VAL A 137 -42.95 4.46 -10.07
N ASP A 138 -42.20 3.91 -11.03
CA ASP A 138 -40.74 4.05 -11.17
C ASP A 138 -39.93 3.81 -9.86
N GLY A 139 -40.42 2.89 -9.01
CA GLY A 139 -39.77 2.51 -7.75
C GLY A 139 -40.10 3.42 -6.55
N PHE A 140 -41.10 4.29 -6.69
CA PHE A 140 -41.75 5.00 -5.58
C PHE A 140 -43.08 4.33 -5.28
N GLY A 141 -43.33 3.98 -4.03
CA GLY A 141 -44.65 3.54 -3.58
C GLY A 141 -45.55 4.76 -3.41
N ILE A 142 -46.77 4.74 -3.93
CA ILE A 142 -47.70 5.87 -3.83
C ILE A 142 -49.01 5.38 -3.22
N THR A 143 -49.40 6.00 -2.11
CA THR A 143 -50.74 5.83 -1.53
C THR A 143 -51.51 7.14 -1.54
N ILE A 144 -52.79 7.06 -1.85
CA ILE A 144 -53.70 8.21 -1.96
C ILE A 144 -55.02 7.82 -1.27
N HIS A 145 -55.44 8.62 -0.28
CA HIS A 145 -56.66 8.41 0.49
C HIS A 145 -57.51 9.68 0.53
N ALA A 146 -58.80 9.57 0.21
CA ALA A 146 -59.76 10.67 0.33
C ALA A 146 -60.96 10.27 1.20
N ASP A 147 -61.26 11.12 2.18
CA ASP A 147 -62.35 10.92 3.12
C ASP A 147 -63.72 11.05 2.44
N LYS A 148 -64.75 10.46 3.04
CA LYS A 148 -66.08 10.34 2.43
C LYS A 148 -66.76 11.69 2.23
N GLY A 149 -66.67 12.22 1.02
CA GLY A 149 -67.26 13.51 0.62
C GLY A 149 -66.34 14.35 -0.26
N VAL A 150 -65.05 14.02 -0.34
CA VAL A 150 -64.01 14.82 -1.01
C VAL A 150 -64.00 14.60 -2.53
N LEU A 151 -64.01 13.33 -2.98
CA LEU A 151 -63.97 12.95 -4.40
C LEU A 151 -65.28 12.32 -4.90
N PRO A 152 -65.55 12.37 -6.23
CA PRO A 152 -66.70 11.70 -6.83
C PRO A 152 -66.73 10.17 -6.65
N ASP A 153 -67.93 9.62 -6.44
CA ASP A 153 -68.20 8.19 -6.50
C ASP A 153 -67.85 7.64 -7.89
N GLY A 154 -66.97 6.63 -7.96
CA GLY A 154 -66.54 6.02 -9.22
C GLY A 154 -65.38 6.70 -9.94
N VAL A 155 -64.76 7.73 -9.33
CA VAL A 155 -63.54 8.37 -9.84
C VAL A 155 -62.40 7.37 -10.05
N THR A 156 -61.54 7.66 -11.02
CA THR A 156 -60.26 6.97 -11.25
C THR A 156 -59.11 7.95 -11.11
N VAL A 157 -57.91 7.47 -10.77
CA VAL A 157 -56.70 8.28 -10.66
C VAL A 157 -55.64 7.77 -11.64
N THR A 158 -54.79 8.66 -12.15
CA THR A 158 -53.54 8.32 -12.82
C THR A 158 -52.39 9.02 -12.12
N VAL A 159 -51.34 8.28 -11.79
CA VAL A 159 -50.06 8.83 -11.33
C VAL A 159 -48.99 8.52 -12.36
N ARG A 160 -48.21 9.54 -12.76
CA ARG A 160 -47.18 9.45 -13.80
C ARG A 160 -45.92 10.18 -13.33
N HIS A 161 -44.82 9.46 -13.21
CA HIS A 161 -43.50 10.07 -13.08
C HIS A 161 -43.15 10.82 -14.38
N LEU A 162 -42.65 12.05 -14.25
CA LEU A 162 -42.29 12.92 -15.37
C LEU A 162 -40.98 12.47 -16.02
N SER A 163 -40.80 12.78 -17.31
CA SER A 163 -39.57 12.46 -18.03
C SER A 163 -38.44 13.47 -17.77
N GLU A 164 -37.18 13.07 -17.95
CA GLU A 164 -35.99 13.92 -17.72
C GLU A 164 -36.06 15.31 -18.39
N ASP A 165 -36.70 15.43 -19.56
CA ASP A 165 -36.87 16.72 -20.24
C ASP A 165 -37.99 17.56 -19.60
N GLU A 166 -39.09 16.96 -19.12
CA GLU A 166 -40.17 17.64 -18.37
C GLU A 166 -39.66 18.14 -17.00
N GLU A 167 -39.01 17.27 -16.22
CA GLU A 167 -38.46 17.62 -14.90
C GLU A 167 -37.46 18.76 -14.96
N LYS A 168 -36.66 18.79 -16.03
CA LYS A 168 -35.66 19.82 -16.28
C LYS A 168 -36.27 21.18 -16.58
N GLU A 169 -37.44 21.25 -17.22
CA GLU A 169 -38.19 22.51 -17.35
C GLU A 169 -38.70 23.02 -16.00
N LEU A 170 -39.13 22.13 -15.10
CA LEU A 170 -39.54 22.47 -13.72
C LEU A 170 -38.35 22.85 -12.82
N SER A 171 -37.20 22.21 -13.00
CA SER A 171 -36.03 22.27 -12.10
C SER A 171 -35.56 23.69 -11.79
N GLY A 172 -35.68 24.63 -12.74
CA GLY A 172 -35.33 26.04 -12.53
C GLY A 172 -36.23 26.72 -11.51
N ALA A 173 -37.54 26.50 -11.60
CA ALA A 173 -38.52 27.06 -10.66
C ALA A 173 -38.40 26.44 -9.25
N ILE A 174 -38.12 25.13 -9.17
CA ILE A 174 -37.80 24.46 -7.90
C ILE A 174 -36.55 25.09 -7.28
N ASN A 175 -35.47 25.20 -8.06
CA ASN A 175 -34.19 25.74 -7.61
C ASN A 175 -34.28 27.21 -7.15
N ASP A 176 -35.04 28.06 -7.86
CA ASP A 176 -35.34 29.43 -7.45
C ASP A 176 -36.07 29.46 -6.09
N LYS A 177 -37.09 28.62 -5.89
CA LYS A 177 -37.84 28.51 -4.62
C LYS A 177 -36.96 27.91 -3.50
N CYS A 178 -35.95 27.10 -3.84
CA CYS A 178 -34.91 26.61 -2.94
C CYS A 178 -33.74 27.59 -2.71
N ASN A 179 -33.70 28.77 -3.34
CA ASN A 179 -32.58 29.72 -3.27
C ASN A 179 -31.23 29.13 -3.74
N ASP A 180 -31.21 28.51 -4.94
CA ASP A 180 -30.03 27.84 -5.52
C ASP A 180 -29.48 26.63 -4.73
N SER A 181 -30.23 26.14 -3.74
CA SER A 181 -29.81 25.02 -2.87
C SER A 181 -30.28 23.63 -3.31
N LEU A 182 -30.99 23.51 -4.43
CA LEU A 182 -31.51 22.23 -4.93
C LEU A 182 -30.36 21.24 -5.17
N PHE A 183 -30.39 20.08 -4.51
CA PHE A 183 -29.52 18.95 -4.85
C PHE A 183 -30.16 18.08 -5.93
N TYR A 184 -31.34 17.53 -5.66
CA TYR A 184 -32.08 16.59 -6.50
C TYR A 184 -33.61 16.78 -6.35
N SER A 185 -34.37 16.41 -7.37
CA SER A 185 -35.84 16.36 -7.35
C SER A 185 -36.37 15.23 -8.24
N SER A 186 -37.54 14.67 -7.88
CA SER A 186 -38.30 13.70 -8.69
C SER A 186 -39.79 14.09 -8.67
N SER A 187 -40.46 14.03 -9.81
CA SER A 187 -41.70 14.78 -10.05
C SER A 187 -42.81 13.93 -10.67
N PHE A 188 -44.04 14.09 -10.16
CA PHE A 188 -45.18 13.23 -10.44
C PHE A 188 -46.41 14.05 -10.81
N ASP A 189 -46.98 13.69 -11.95
CA ASP A 189 -48.24 14.18 -12.51
C ASP A 189 -49.38 13.29 -11.97
N ILE A 190 -50.27 13.86 -11.16
CA ILE A 190 -51.39 13.18 -10.48
C ILE A 190 -52.70 13.83 -10.91
N SER A 191 -53.54 13.06 -11.61
CA SER A 191 -54.84 13.52 -12.11
C SER A 191 -55.97 12.55 -11.75
N PHE A 192 -57.15 13.08 -11.47
CA PHE A 192 -58.37 12.30 -11.22
C PHE A 192 -59.40 12.49 -12.35
N PHE A 193 -60.10 11.43 -12.73
CA PHE A 193 -61.06 11.41 -13.83
C PHE A 193 -62.40 10.75 -13.45
N ASP A 194 -63.51 11.34 -13.91
CA ASP A 194 -64.87 10.82 -13.72
C ASP A 194 -65.23 9.64 -14.68
N GLU A 195 -66.44 9.09 -14.55
CA GLU A 195 -66.94 8.02 -15.45
C GLU A 195 -67.06 8.46 -16.93
N GLU A 196 -67.04 9.76 -17.25
CA GLU A 196 -67.05 10.30 -18.61
C GLU A 196 -65.64 10.65 -19.14
N ASN A 197 -64.59 10.45 -18.33
CA ASN A 197 -63.19 10.80 -18.58
C ASN A 197 -62.92 12.32 -18.63
N ASN A 198 -63.71 13.12 -17.90
CA ASN A 198 -63.36 14.51 -17.57
C ASN A 198 -62.45 14.54 -16.34
N GLU A 199 -61.50 15.46 -16.31
CA GLU A 199 -60.64 15.70 -15.15
C GLU A 199 -61.41 16.40 -14.03
N VAL A 200 -61.19 16.00 -12.77
CA VAL A 200 -61.92 16.48 -11.59
C VAL A 200 -60.98 16.82 -10.44
N GLN A 201 -61.28 17.92 -9.74
CA GLN A 201 -60.54 18.37 -8.55
C GLN A 201 -61.28 17.99 -7.25
N PRO A 202 -60.60 18.00 -6.09
CA PRO A 202 -61.21 17.82 -4.77
C PRO A 202 -62.28 18.86 -4.45
N LYS A 203 -63.06 18.60 -3.40
CA LYS A 203 -64.16 19.46 -2.95
C LYS A 203 -63.88 20.06 -1.56
N ASP A 204 -64.90 20.14 -0.69
CA ASP A 204 -64.77 20.66 0.68
C ASP A 204 -64.01 19.65 1.59
N GLY A 205 -62.71 19.45 1.35
CA GLY A 205 -61.82 18.63 2.17
C GLY A 205 -60.57 18.15 1.41
N ASP A 206 -59.54 17.79 2.16
CA ASP A 206 -58.23 17.45 1.62
C ASP A 206 -58.13 15.96 1.24
N VAL A 207 -57.27 15.63 0.27
CA VAL A 207 -56.87 14.26 -0.09
C VAL A 207 -55.47 14.02 0.47
N LYS A 208 -55.28 12.97 1.27
CA LYS A 208 -53.94 12.63 1.76
C LYS A 208 -53.18 11.81 0.72
N VAL A 209 -52.00 12.30 0.35
CA VAL A 209 -51.02 11.64 -0.52
C VAL A 209 -49.83 11.20 0.34
N SER A 210 -49.22 10.05 0.02
CA SER A 210 -47.94 9.63 0.59
C SER A 210 -47.07 8.94 -0.44
N PHE A 211 -45.80 9.33 -0.49
CA PHE A 211 -44.75 8.72 -1.30
C PHE A 211 -43.78 7.95 -0.42
N ASP A 212 -43.66 6.64 -0.65
CA ASP A 212 -42.53 5.86 -0.18
C ASP A 212 -41.34 6.15 -1.11
N VAL A 213 -40.32 6.80 -0.57
CA VAL A 213 -39.22 7.39 -1.32
C VAL A 213 -38.35 6.29 -1.93
N SER A 214 -38.06 6.41 -3.23
CA SER A 214 -37.24 5.41 -3.92
C SER A 214 -35.84 5.30 -3.29
N ARG A 215 -35.32 4.07 -3.28
CA ARG A 215 -34.02 3.75 -2.64
C ARG A 215 -32.86 4.61 -3.15
N ASP A 216 -32.90 5.02 -4.42
CA ASP A 216 -31.85 5.85 -5.01
C ASP A 216 -31.95 7.31 -4.54
N MET A 217 -33.16 7.84 -4.34
CA MET A 217 -33.37 9.16 -3.73
C MET A 217 -33.00 9.18 -2.24
N VAL A 218 -33.27 8.11 -1.49
CA VAL A 218 -32.76 7.96 -0.10
C VAL A 218 -31.23 7.93 -0.07
N ALA A 219 -30.59 7.18 -0.97
CA ALA A 219 -29.13 7.09 -1.04
C ALA A 219 -28.44 8.40 -1.44
N GLU A 220 -29.11 9.24 -2.25
CA GLU A 220 -28.68 10.59 -2.59
C GLU A 220 -28.90 11.57 -1.42
N ALA A 221 -30.01 11.47 -0.68
CA ALA A 221 -30.27 12.25 0.54
C ALA A 221 -29.18 12.01 1.61
N ASP A 222 -28.87 10.73 1.88
CA ASP A 222 -27.76 10.30 2.72
C ASP A 222 -26.40 10.80 2.20
N GLY A 223 -26.21 10.82 0.87
CA GLY A 223 -24.99 11.34 0.24
C GLY A 223 -24.84 12.85 0.29
N CYS A 224 -25.96 13.57 0.36
CA CYS A 224 -26.01 15.02 0.50
C CYS A 224 -25.87 15.49 1.95
N GLY A 225 -26.13 14.62 2.94
CA GLY A 225 -26.28 15.03 4.33
C GLY A 225 -27.60 15.79 4.53
N VAL A 226 -28.70 15.24 4.02
CA VAL A 226 -30.05 15.80 4.13
C VAL A 226 -30.99 14.74 4.72
N SER A 227 -31.64 15.06 5.84
CA SER A 227 -32.63 14.20 6.51
C SER A 227 -34.06 14.39 6.03
N ASP A 228 -34.36 15.53 5.41
CA ASP A 228 -35.73 15.97 5.12
C ASP A 228 -35.94 16.18 3.63
N ILE A 229 -36.94 15.49 3.10
CA ILE A 229 -37.50 15.77 1.78
C ILE A 229 -38.60 16.83 1.95
N THR A 230 -38.62 17.79 1.04
CA THR A 230 -39.69 18.79 0.90
C THR A 230 -40.56 18.42 -0.31
N VAL A 231 -41.84 18.77 -0.27
CA VAL A 231 -42.73 18.62 -1.44
C VAL A 231 -43.02 20.01 -2.02
N MET A 232 -42.89 20.13 -3.33
CA MET A 232 -43.36 21.29 -4.11
C MET A 232 -44.57 20.88 -4.95
N HIS A 233 -45.51 21.81 -5.14
CA HIS A 233 -46.67 21.67 -6.02
C HIS A 233 -46.62 22.74 -7.11
N PHE A 234 -47.02 22.41 -8.33
CA PHE A 234 -47.16 23.32 -9.46
C PHE A 234 -48.61 23.34 -9.91
N ASP A 235 -49.33 24.44 -9.69
CA ASP A 235 -50.74 24.58 -10.07
C ASP A 235 -50.98 24.72 -11.59
N ASP A 236 -52.24 24.83 -12.00
CA ASP A 236 -52.66 25.00 -13.40
C ASP A 236 -52.04 26.23 -14.11
N ASP A 237 -51.68 27.29 -13.36
CA ASP A 237 -50.97 28.48 -13.86
C ASP A 237 -49.43 28.31 -13.81
N SER A 238 -48.95 27.12 -13.41
CA SER A 238 -47.55 26.71 -13.24
C SER A 238 -46.79 27.44 -12.12
N GLU A 239 -47.46 27.97 -11.09
CA GLU A 239 -46.76 28.51 -9.91
C GLU A 239 -46.29 27.40 -8.96
N CYS A 240 -44.97 27.25 -8.86
CA CYS A 240 -44.32 26.36 -7.89
C CYS A 240 -44.50 26.86 -6.44
N SER A 241 -45.01 26.03 -5.53
CA SER A 241 -45.21 26.37 -4.12
C SER A 241 -44.88 25.21 -3.17
N PRO A 242 -44.30 25.45 -1.97
CA PRO A 242 -43.98 24.38 -1.02
C PRO A 242 -45.22 23.90 -0.27
N VAL A 243 -45.39 22.58 -0.20
CA VAL A 243 -46.48 21.89 0.51
C VAL A 243 -45.99 21.47 1.91
N LYS A 244 -46.88 21.48 2.91
CA LYS A 244 -46.54 21.00 4.25
C LYS A 244 -46.60 19.47 4.31
N ALA A 245 -45.47 18.83 3.98
CA ALA A 245 -45.28 17.40 4.19
C ALA A 245 -44.94 17.04 5.65
N GLU A 246 -45.13 15.77 5.99
CA GLU A 246 -44.71 15.09 7.22
C GLU A 246 -43.92 13.83 6.82
N ASN A 247 -42.65 13.79 7.22
CA ASN A 247 -41.70 12.74 6.91
C ASN A 247 -41.71 11.68 8.02
N GLU A 248 -41.96 10.40 7.67
CA GLU A 248 -41.92 9.27 8.59
C GLU A 248 -40.84 8.27 8.14
N GLU A 249 -39.85 7.99 9.01
CA GLU A 249 -38.89 6.90 8.81
C GLU A 249 -39.40 5.62 9.52
N GLU A 250 -39.74 4.57 8.76
CA GLU A 250 -39.82 3.23 9.37
C GLU A 250 -38.41 2.74 9.71
N ASN A 251 -38.01 3.03 10.95
CA ASN A 251 -36.87 2.39 11.59
C ASN A 251 -37.20 0.92 11.81
N ALA A 252 -36.81 0.08 10.84
CA ALA A 252 -36.91 -1.37 10.91
C ALA A 252 -36.33 -1.87 12.25
N ASP A 253 -37.14 -2.63 12.99
CA ASP A 253 -36.92 -3.09 14.36
C ASP A 253 -35.46 -3.52 14.58
N ASN A 254 -34.67 -2.66 15.25
CA ASN A 254 -33.20 -2.73 15.20
C ASN A 254 -32.71 -4.15 15.58
N PRO A 255 -32.04 -4.90 14.68
CA PRO A 255 -31.62 -6.27 14.95
C PRO A 255 -30.57 -6.36 16.07
N PHE A 256 -30.00 -5.22 16.47
CA PHE A 256 -29.15 -5.00 17.64
C PHE A 256 -29.81 -4.01 18.63
N GLY A 257 -31.12 -4.17 18.88
CA GLY A 257 -31.92 -3.28 19.73
C GLY A 257 -31.29 -3.00 21.10
N ASP A 258 -31.35 -1.72 21.51
CA ASP A 258 -30.75 -1.10 22.70
C ASP A 258 -29.42 -1.74 23.15
N CYS A 259 -28.32 -1.24 22.55
CA CYS A 259 -26.91 -1.55 22.84
C CYS A 259 -26.73 -2.23 24.21
N PRO A 260 -26.60 -3.58 24.26
CA PRO A 260 -26.94 -4.32 25.46
C PRO A 260 -25.99 -4.03 26.62
N ASP A 261 -26.58 -3.61 27.74
CA ASP A 261 -25.94 -3.62 29.06
C ASP A 261 -25.21 -4.97 29.24
N THR A 262 -23.92 -4.94 29.59
CA THR A 262 -23.00 -6.07 29.37
C THR A 262 -23.37 -7.35 30.15
N GLU A 263 -24.23 -8.19 29.58
CA GLU A 263 -24.56 -9.53 30.05
C GLU A 263 -23.48 -10.53 29.59
N VAL A 264 -22.73 -11.06 30.56
CA VAL A 264 -21.58 -11.94 30.29
C VAL A 264 -22.03 -13.40 30.22
N TYR A 265 -21.91 -14.02 29.04
CA TYR A 265 -22.22 -15.43 28.87
C TYR A 265 -21.10 -16.34 29.40
N HIS A 266 -21.50 -17.30 30.24
CA HIS A 266 -20.64 -18.32 30.82
C HIS A 266 -21.12 -19.73 30.43
N ASP A 267 -20.21 -20.69 30.28
CA ASP A 267 -20.54 -22.12 30.17
C ASP A 267 -21.06 -22.71 31.50
N GLU A 268 -21.50 -23.98 31.49
CA GLU A 268 -21.99 -24.69 32.68
C GLU A 268 -20.93 -24.83 33.81
N ASP A 269 -19.65 -24.60 33.51
CA ASP A 269 -18.52 -24.60 34.46
C ASP A 269 -18.08 -23.17 34.87
N GLY A 270 -18.70 -22.11 34.32
CA GLY A 270 -18.48 -20.71 34.69
C GLY A 270 -17.45 -19.93 33.86
N ASN A 271 -17.06 -20.40 32.67
CA ASN A 271 -16.03 -19.76 31.83
C ASN A 271 -16.63 -18.96 30.66
N LEU A 272 -15.98 -17.88 30.26
CA LEU A 272 -16.28 -17.16 29.02
C LEU A 272 -16.13 -18.11 27.82
N VAL A 273 -17.16 -18.19 26.98
CA VAL A 273 -17.17 -19.00 25.75
C VAL A 273 -17.37 -18.12 24.53
N ASP A 274 -16.42 -18.22 23.60
CA ASP A 274 -16.48 -17.56 22.30
C ASP A 274 -17.29 -18.43 21.32
N MET A 275 -18.28 -17.84 20.65
CA MET A 275 -19.26 -18.53 19.81
C MET A 275 -19.05 -18.15 18.34
N PRO A 276 -18.71 -19.09 17.44
CA PRO A 276 -18.56 -18.77 16.03
C PRO A 276 -19.93 -18.40 15.43
N MET A 277 -20.11 -17.13 15.07
CA MET A 277 -21.31 -16.68 14.35
C MET A 277 -21.41 -17.41 13.01
N VAL A 278 -22.55 -18.07 12.79
CA VAL A 278 -22.88 -18.62 11.48
C VAL A 278 -23.46 -17.50 10.63
N LEU A 279 -22.73 -17.07 9.60
CA LEU A 279 -23.25 -16.20 8.55
C LEU A 279 -24.43 -16.89 7.87
N ASN A 280 -25.64 -16.45 8.23
CA ASN A 280 -26.89 -16.99 7.73
C ASN A 280 -27.53 -15.92 6.85
N SER A 281 -27.36 -16.05 5.53
CA SER A 281 -27.82 -15.08 4.53
C SER A 281 -29.35 -14.93 4.55
N HIS A 282 -29.87 -13.78 4.96
CA HIS A 282 -31.30 -13.46 4.82
C HIS A 282 -31.56 -11.97 4.59
N SER A 283 -32.52 -11.72 3.69
CA SER A 283 -33.37 -10.52 3.53
C SER A 283 -32.77 -9.15 3.80
N LYS A 284 -32.80 -8.30 2.75
CA LYS A 284 -32.98 -6.85 2.93
C LYS A 284 -34.05 -6.60 3.99
N ALA A 285 -33.76 -5.75 4.97
CA ALA A 285 -34.76 -4.79 5.44
C ALA A 285 -34.61 -3.58 4.51
N GLU A 286 -35.71 -3.07 3.98
CA GLU A 286 -35.68 -1.89 3.12
C GLU A 286 -35.93 -0.68 4.01
N HIS A 287 -35.02 0.30 3.97
CA HIS A 287 -35.15 1.53 4.75
C HIS A 287 -36.08 2.46 3.98
N THR A 288 -37.36 2.41 4.33
CA THR A 288 -38.43 3.19 3.72
C THR A 288 -38.64 4.47 4.51
N MET A 289 -38.23 5.59 3.90
CA MET A 289 -38.70 6.92 4.26
C MET A 289 -39.99 7.18 3.49
N SER A 290 -41.05 7.60 4.18
CA SER A 290 -42.33 7.94 3.59
C SER A 290 -42.63 9.43 3.80
N VAL A 291 -43.01 10.12 2.73
CA VAL A 291 -43.26 11.57 2.70
C VAL A 291 -44.73 11.79 2.41
N SER A 292 -45.49 12.25 3.42
CA SER A 292 -46.95 12.36 3.32
C SER A 292 -47.46 13.80 3.47
N PHE A 293 -48.50 14.18 2.73
CA PHE A 293 -49.06 15.53 2.75
C PHE A 293 -50.56 15.53 2.42
N ASP A 294 -51.23 16.62 2.81
CA ASP A 294 -52.62 16.89 2.48
C ASP A 294 -52.69 17.77 1.23
N ALA A 295 -53.52 17.41 0.25
CA ALA A 295 -53.65 18.05 -1.06
C ALA A 295 -55.09 18.54 -1.31
N ASP A 296 -55.23 19.81 -1.70
CA ASP A 296 -56.51 20.49 -2.00
C ASP A 296 -56.79 20.66 -3.50
N SER A 297 -55.78 20.36 -4.33
CA SER A 297 -55.78 20.45 -5.80
C SER A 297 -54.81 19.41 -6.36
N PHE A 298 -54.91 19.07 -7.64
CA PHE A 298 -54.14 17.98 -8.26
C PHE A 298 -53.64 18.33 -9.64
N SER A 299 -52.33 18.18 -9.81
CA SER A 299 -51.55 18.43 -11.02
C SER A 299 -50.14 17.86 -10.80
N VAL A 300 -49.07 18.67 -10.77
CA VAL A 300 -47.69 18.18 -10.59
C VAL A 300 -47.15 18.41 -9.18
N TYR A 301 -46.67 17.32 -8.56
CA TYR A 301 -45.97 17.31 -7.27
C TYR A 301 -44.52 16.84 -7.43
N SER A 302 -43.56 17.63 -6.93
CA SER A 302 -42.14 17.25 -6.89
C SER A 302 -41.68 16.95 -5.47
N LEU A 303 -41.10 15.78 -5.27
CA LEU A 303 -40.25 15.47 -4.12
C LEU A 303 -38.89 16.17 -4.31
N VAL A 304 -38.41 16.87 -3.29
CA VAL A 304 -37.25 17.78 -3.39
C VAL A 304 -36.26 17.57 -2.25
N LEU A 305 -34.99 17.37 -2.60
CA LEU A 305 -33.84 17.41 -1.71
C LEU A 305 -33.07 18.72 -1.93
N ALA A 306 -33.02 19.56 -0.90
CA ALA A 306 -32.36 20.87 -0.93
C ALA A 306 -31.43 21.05 0.26
N ALA A 307 -30.37 21.85 0.11
CA ALA A 307 -29.41 22.09 1.18
C ALA A 307 -30.04 22.94 2.31
N THR A 308 -29.90 22.48 3.54
CA THR A 308 -30.24 23.22 4.76
C THR A 308 -29.33 24.44 4.95
N TYR A 309 -28.09 24.34 4.46
CA TYR A 309 -27.04 25.35 4.62
C TYR A 309 -26.68 26.00 3.27
N THR A 310 -26.52 27.33 3.27
CA THR A 310 -26.04 28.08 2.11
C THR A 310 -24.52 28.29 2.17
N PHE A 311 -23.88 28.25 1.01
CA PHE A 311 -22.43 28.37 0.88
C PHE A 311 -22.05 29.47 -0.11
N GLU A 312 -21.25 30.43 0.36
CA GLU A 312 -20.79 31.60 -0.41
C GLU A 312 -19.29 31.45 -0.74
N PRO A 313 -18.92 30.88 -1.90
CA PRO A 313 -17.52 30.64 -2.24
C PRO A 313 -16.73 31.92 -2.59
N GLU A 314 -15.59 32.13 -1.93
CA GLU A 314 -14.64 33.21 -2.27
C GLU A 314 -13.61 32.76 -3.33
N ALA A 315 -13.56 33.49 -4.46
CA ALA A 315 -12.67 33.17 -5.58
C ALA A 315 -11.18 33.51 -5.29
N TYR A 316 -10.35 32.48 -5.17
CA TYR A 316 -8.91 32.56 -4.94
C TYR A 316 -8.09 32.00 -6.12
N GLY A 317 -8.01 32.79 -7.20
CA GLY A 317 -7.18 32.50 -8.37
C GLY A 317 -7.83 31.53 -9.36
N THR A 318 -7.69 30.22 -9.14
CA THR A 318 -8.35 29.15 -9.92
C THR A 318 -9.06 28.14 -9.01
N GLU A 319 -9.31 28.55 -7.77
CA GLU A 319 -9.94 27.75 -6.73
C GLU A 319 -10.97 28.62 -6.00
N GLN A 320 -12.16 28.06 -5.77
CA GLN A 320 -13.26 28.65 -5.03
C GLN A 320 -13.19 28.17 -3.57
N ILE A 321 -13.18 29.06 -2.59
CA ILE A 321 -13.00 28.69 -1.18
C ILE A 321 -14.31 28.86 -0.41
N ILE A 322 -14.84 27.75 0.09
CA ILE A 322 -15.95 27.69 1.04
C ILE A 322 -15.33 27.65 2.45
N GLU A 323 -15.37 28.77 3.15
CA GLU A 323 -14.95 28.87 4.54
C GLU A 323 -16.13 28.51 5.46
N LEU A 324 -16.06 27.36 6.14
CA LEU A 324 -17.11 26.89 7.05
C LEU A 324 -17.12 27.75 8.31
N ASN A 325 -18.04 28.71 8.38
CA ASN A 325 -18.06 29.74 9.43
C ASN A 325 -19.28 29.70 10.35
N ASP A 326 -20.29 28.87 10.08
CA ASP A 326 -21.42 28.75 11.00
C ASP A 326 -21.00 28.01 12.28
N ALA A 327 -20.99 28.73 13.39
CA ALA A 327 -20.51 28.23 14.68
C ALA A 327 -21.53 27.38 15.45
N ASP A 328 -22.80 27.36 15.03
CA ASP A 328 -23.84 26.51 15.63
C ASP A 328 -23.91 25.19 14.87
N ALA A 329 -23.92 25.24 13.52
CA ALA A 329 -23.83 24.05 12.67
C ALA A 329 -22.56 23.23 12.97
N LEU A 330 -21.37 23.88 13.01
CA LEU A 330 -20.11 23.22 13.38
C LEU A 330 -20.05 22.64 14.81
N MET A 331 -21.01 22.97 15.68
CA MET A 331 -21.06 22.49 17.07
C MET A 331 -22.14 21.43 17.29
N ASN A 332 -23.27 21.52 16.58
CA ASN A 332 -24.46 20.71 16.81
C ASN A 332 -24.74 19.71 15.67
N ASP A 333 -24.26 19.97 14.46
CA ASP A 333 -24.55 19.22 13.23
C ASP A 333 -23.36 19.26 12.25
N PHE A 334 -22.16 18.97 12.79
CA PHE A 334 -20.90 19.05 12.05
C PHE A 334 -20.89 18.15 10.81
N ASP A 335 -21.42 16.94 10.95
CA ASP A 335 -21.42 15.87 9.95
C ASP A 335 -22.15 16.32 8.67
N ASP A 336 -23.39 16.82 8.78
CA ASP A 336 -24.19 17.24 7.61
C ASP A 336 -23.75 18.62 7.09
N TYR A 337 -23.32 19.56 7.96
CA TYR A 337 -22.81 20.85 7.49
C TYR A 337 -21.54 20.69 6.64
N VAL A 338 -20.65 19.77 7.00
CA VAL A 338 -19.48 19.43 6.16
C VAL A 338 -19.90 18.63 4.92
N GLN A 339 -20.86 17.71 5.03
CA GLN A 339 -21.31 16.93 3.88
C GLN A 339 -22.02 17.77 2.81
N GLN A 340 -22.97 18.63 3.19
CA GLN A 340 -23.64 19.55 2.27
C GLN A 340 -22.62 20.48 1.59
N ALA A 341 -21.56 20.91 2.30
CA ALA A 341 -20.46 21.68 1.71
C ALA A 341 -19.63 20.88 0.70
N PHE A 342 -19.36 19.60 0.97
CA PHE A 342 -18.69 18.70 0.02
C PHE A 342 -19.54 18.43 -1.21
N THR A 343 -20.86 18.25 -1.05
CA THR A 343 -21.81 18.02 -2.15
C THR A 343 -22.00 19.29 -2.99
N TYR A 344 -22.17 20.46 -2.38
CA TYR A 344 -22.19 21.75 -3.09
C TYR A 344 -20.89 21.96 -3.87
N ALA A 345 -19.73 21.70 -3.26
CA ALA A 345 -18.44 21.78 -3.92
C ALA A 345 -18.32 20.80 -5.10
N ALA A 346 -18.77 19.56 -4.93
CA ALA A 346 -18.72 18.53 -5.97
C ALA A 346 -19.64 18.85 -7.17
N LYS A 347 -20.86 19.35 -6.91
CA LYS A 347 -21.85 19.75 -7.93
C LYS A 347 -21.35 20.92 -8.79
N ASN A 348 -20.64 21.88 -8.18
CA ASN A 348 -20.16 23.08 -8.86
C ASN A 348 -18.72 22.97 -9.42
N ALA A 349 -17.92 21.97 -9.02
CA ALA A 349 -16.52 21.87 -9.42
C ALA A 349 -16.30 21.28 -10.82
N SER A 350 -15.35 21.86 -11.55
CA SER A 350 -14.92 21.41 -12.88
C SER A 350 -13.41 21.19 -12.95
N ALA A 351 -12.91 20.76 -14.12
CA ALA A 351 -11.47 20.66 -14.35
C ALA A 351 -10.74 22.02 -14.34
N ASN A 352 -11.47 23.12 -14.59
CA ASN A 352 -10.95 24.50 -14.64
C ASN A 352 -11.23 25.29 -13.35
N GLU A 353 -12.21 24.85 -12.56
CA GLU A 353 -12.74 25.56 -11.40
C GLU A 353 -12.86 24.58 -10.25
N LYS A 354 -11.86 24.60 -9.38
CA LYS A 354 -11.72 23.67 -8.25
C LYS A 354 -12.29 24.28 -6.98
N TYR A 355 -12.72 23.47 -6.04
CA TYR A 355 -13.29 23.95 -4.78
C TYR A 355 -12.41 23.55 -3.59
N ARG A 356 -12.40 24.39 -2.55
CA ARG A 356 -11.76 24.13 -1.27
C ARG A 356 -12.77 24.36 -0.16
N VAL A 357 -13.13 23.31 0.56
CA VAL A 357 -13.92 23.41 1.80
C VAL A 357 -12.93 23.48 2.95
N ARG A 358 -12.95 24.59 3.71
CA ARG A 358 -11.98 24.89 4.78
C ARG A 358 -12.66 24.99 6.14
N LEU A 359 -12.06 24.35 7.15
CA LEU A 359 -12.49 24.49 8.55
C LEU A 359 -11.89 25.75 9.22
N PRO A 360 -12.53 26.29 10.28
CA PRO A 360 -11.95 27.32 11.13
C PRO A 360 -10.58 26.94 11.71
N GLN A 361 -9.71 27.92 11.91
CA GLN A 361 -8.31 27.66 12.20
C GLN A 361 -8.08 26.99 13.57
N ASN A 362 -7.51 25.78 13.57
CA ASN A 362 -7.31 24.94 14.77
C ASN A 362 -8.62 24.59 15.51
N GLY A 363 -9.71 24.39 14.77
CA GLY A 363 -10.98 23.93 15.31
C GLY A 363 -10.90 22.53 15.93
N LYS A 364 -11.95 22.17 16.66
CA LYS A 364 -12.13 20.84 17.25
C LYS A 364 -13.55 20.36 17.02
N TYR A 365 -13.67 19.22 16.35
CA TYR A 365 -14.92 18.69 15.86
C TYR A 365 -14.99 17.20 16.13
N THR A 366 -16.20 16.66 16.13
CA THR A 366 -16.47 15.25 16.34
C THR A 366 -17.42 14.79 15.25
N LEU A 367 -17.11 13.67 14.59
CA LEU A 367 -18.06 12.94 13.75
C LEU A 367 -18.85 11.98 14.64
N VAL A 368 -20.18 12.10 14.62
CA VAL A 368 -21.08 11.50 15.62
C VAL A 368 -22.11 10.54 15.01
N LYS A 369 -22.45 10.67 13.73
CA LYS A 369 -23.46 9.85 13.05
C LYS A 369 -22.83 8.50 12.65
N PRO A 370 -23.19 7.35 13.27
CA PRO A 370 -22.74 6.04 12.78
C PRO A 370 -23.19 5.84 11.33
N GLU A 371 -22.47 5.01 10.58
CA GLU A 371 -22.80 4.60 9.20
C GLU A 371 -22.86 5.74 8.15
N LYS A 372 -22.64 7.02 8.55
CA LYS A 372 -22.54 8.18 7.64
C LYS A 372 -21.10 8.71 7.54
N ALA A 373 -20.33 8.05 6.68
CA ALA A 373 -19.01 8.48 6.23
C ALA A 373 -19.05 9.83 5.51
N LEU A 374 -18.08 10.74 5.75
CA LEU A 374 -17.97 11.96 4.94
C LEU A 374 -17.54 11.62 3.50
N ARG A 375 -18.40 11.94 2.53
CA ARG A 375 -18.24 11.67 1.11
C ARG A 375 -17.62 12.88 0.40
N LEU A 376 -16.34 12.79 0.02
CA LEU A 376 -15.62 13.86 -0.68
C LEU A 376 -15.67 13.68 -2.21
N GLY A 377 -16.05 14.73 -2.96
CA GLY A 377 -16.23 14.67 -4.41
C GLY A 377 -15.05 15.15 -5.27
N SER A 378 -15.13 14.94 -6.58
CA SER A 378 -14.07 15.30 -7.56
C SER A 378 -13.75 16.79 -7.61
N ASN A 379 -12.48 17.12 -7.88
CA ASN A 379 -11.93 18.49 -7.98
C ASN A 379 -12.02 19.33 -6.68
N THR A 380 -12.24 18.69 -5.52
CA THR A 380 -12.33 19.35 -4.22
C THR A 380 -11.07 19.17 -3.35
N THR A 381 -10.80 20.14 -2.47
CA THR A 381 -9.84 20.02 -1.37
C THR A 381 -10.54 20.19 -0.03
N PHE A 382 -10.37 19.25 0.89
CA PHE A 382 -10.68 19.45 2.31
C PHE A 382 -9.46 20.03 3.04
N ASP A 383 -9.57 21.27 3.52
CA ASP A 383 -8.50 21.99 4.21
C ASP A 383 -8.82 22.09 5.71
N LEU A 384 -8.25 21.17 6.49
CA LEU A 384 -8.49 21.07 7.93
C LEU A 384 -7.97 22.28 8.70
N ASN A 385 -7.07 23.11 8.12
CA ASN A 385 -6.64 24.41 8.67
C ASN A 385 -6.07 24.35 10.12
N GLY A 386 -5.38 23.25 10.46
CA GLY A 386 -4.85 22.95 11.80
C GLY A 386 -5.84 22.26 12.73
N SER A 387 -7.07 21.99 12.28
CA SER A 387 -8.14 21.40 13.09
C SER A 387 -7.91 19.93 13.42
N TYR A 388 -8.64 19.47 14.42
CA TYR A 388 -8.67 18.11 14.93
C TYR A 388 -10.11 17.58 14.84
N ILE A 389 -10.33 16.52 14.05
CA ILE A 389 -11.59 15.79 13.98
C ILE A 389 -11.44 14.50 14.80
N LEU A 390 -12.36 14.27 15.73
CA LEU A 390 -12.47 13.04 16.51
C LEU A 390 -13.55 12.13 15.93
N ASN A 391 -13.31 10.83 15.85
CA ASN A 391 -14.38 9.86 15.63
C ASN A 391 -15.10 9.54 16.95
N GLU A 392 -16.43 9.64 17.03
CA GLU A 392 -17.21 9.09 18.16
C GLU A 392 -18.16 7.93 17.80
N ARG A 393 -18.36 7.59 16.52
CA ARG A 393 -18.94 6.28 16.10
C ARG A 393 -18.93 5.91 14.62
N CYS A 394 -18.37 6.73 13.73
CA CYS A 394 -18.42 6.54 12.29
C CYS A 394 -17.48 5.41 11.83
N TRP A 395 -17.99 4.51 10.99
CA TRP A 395 -17.16 3.63 10.17
C TRP A 395 -16.77 4.40 8.90
N GLY A 396 -15.51 4.31 8.45
CA GLY A 396 -15.05 5.02 7.25
C GLY A 396 -15.09 6.55 7.34
N MET A 397 -14.32 7.20 8.22
CA MET A 397 -14.49 8.66 8.49
C MET A 397 -14.51 9.56 7.23
N ILE A 398 -13.72 9.25 6.20
CA ILE A 398 -13.80 9.91 4.88
C ILE A 398 -13.71 8.88 3.75
N ILE A 399 -14.65 8.93 2.81
CA ILE A 399 -14.66 8.12 1.59
C ILE A 399 -14.80 8.99 0.32
N GLY A 400 -14.64 8.38 -0.86
CA GLY A 400 -15.01 9.00 -2.13
C GLY A 400 -16.53 9.11 -2.29
N ALA A 401 -17.03 10.27 -2.73
CA ALA A 401 -18.45 10.48 -2.98
C ALA A 401 -18.89 9.88 -4.32
N LYS A 402 -19.59 8.74 -4.25
CA LYS A 402 -20.32 8.20 -5.41
C LYS A 402 -21.35 9.24 -5.89
N GLY A 403 -21.42 9.44 -7.20
CA GLY A 403 -22.55 10.07 -7.90
C GLY A 403 -23.02 9.22 -9.08
N ALA A 404 -24.04 9.68 -9.80
CA ALA A 404 -24.68 8.96 -10.92
C ALA A 404 -23.80 8.75 -12.18
N ALA A 405 -22.47 8.88 -12.06
CA ALA A 405 -21.52 8.75 -13.16
C ALA A 405 -20.57 7.54 -12.99
N ASP A 406 -20.71 6.73 -11.94
CA ASP A 406 -19.57 6.00 -11.38
C ASP A 406 -19.46 4.49 -11.72
N ASP A 407 -20.13 4.03 -12.78
CA ASP A 407 -19.87 2.73 -13.44
C ASP A 407 -18.48 2.67 -14.16
N LYS A 408 -17.51 3.49 -13.74
CA LYS A 408 -16.25 3.74 -14.46
C LYS A 408 -15.07 2.98 -13.86
N SER A 409 -14.80 1.84 -14.48
CA SER A 409 -13.64 0.99 -14.20
C SER A 409 -12.27 1.67 -14.39
N GLY A 410 -11.27 1.04 -13.78
CA GLY A 410 -9.88 1.49 -13.72
C GLY A 410 -9.76 2.81 -12.99
N TYR A 411 -9.02 3.76 -13.57
CA TYR A 411 -8.72 5.05 -12.95
C TYR A 411 -9.78 6.14 -13.28
N GLY A 412 -11.01 5.71 -13.59
CA GLY A 412 -11.98 6.50 -14.37
C GLY A 412 -13.04 7.27 -13.58
N GLY A 413 -13.21 7.02 -12.29
CA GLY A 413 -14.20 7.68 -11.42
C GLY A 413 -13.72 9.05 -10.93
N PHE A 414 -13.16 9.07 -9.73
CA PHE A 414 -12.82 10.30 -9.02
C PHE A 414 -11.54 10.98 -9.57
N LYS A 415 -11.42 12.30 -9.40
CA LYS A 415 -10.24 13.04 -9.87
C LYS A 415 -9.92 14.31 -9.09
N ASN A 416 -8.64 14.67 -9.05
CA ASN A 416 -8.13 15.96 -8.54
C ASN A 416 -8.52 16.30 -7.10
N MET A 417 -8.43 15.35 -6.16
CA MET A 417 -8.89 15.53 -4.78
C MET A 417 -7.72 15.73 -3.80
N ALA A 418 -7.97 16.44 -2.69
CA ALA A 418 -6.97 16.56 -1.63
C ALA A 418 -7.56 16.63 -0.21
N ILE A 419 -6.80 16.15 0.78
CA ILE A 419 -7.06 16.31 2.22
C ILE A 419 -5.79 16.86 2.86
N VAL A 420 -5.86 18.02 3.50
CA VAL A 420 -4.66 18.74 3.94
C VAL A 420 -4.76 19.38 5.34
N ASN A 421 -3.60 19.56 5.98
CA ASN A 421 -3.38 20.46 7.12
C ASN A 421 -4.17 20.16 8.42
N GLY A 422 -4.12 18.97 9.01
CA GLY A 422 -4.82 18.75 10.28
C GLY A 422 -4.62 17.39 10.94
N THR A 423 -5.54 17.00 11.81
CA THR A 423 -5.59 15.69 12.47
C THR A 423 -6.95 15.05 12.28
N ILE A 424 -6.96 13.78 11.87
CA ILE A 424 -8.15 12.91 11.79
C ILE A 424 -7.89 11.77 12.78
N ASP A 425 -8.45 11.89 13.98
CA ASP A 425 -8.25 10.94 15.08
C ASP A 425 -9.32 9.86 15.03
N ALA A 426 -8.89 8.65 14.68
CA ALA A 426 -9.78 7.50 14.52
C ALA A 426 -10.38 7.02 15.86
N ASN A 427 -9.83 7.43 17.01
CA ASN A 427 -10.33 7.12 18.35
C ASN A 427 -10.55 5.62 18.65
N ALA A 428 -9.88 4.70 17.93
CA ALA A 428 -10.26 3.28 17.96
C ALA A 428 -9.99 2.56 19.29
N PHE A 429 -9.32 3.21 20.25
CA PHE A 429 -9.25 2.78 21.65
C PHE A 429 -10.60 2.85 22.38
N SER A 430 -11.57 3.63 21.87
CA SER A 430 -12.88 3.83 22.48
C SER A 430 -13.94 2.83 22.01
N PHE A 431 -13.63 2.00 21.00
CA PHE A 431 -14.56 1.04 20.39
C PHE A 431 -14.05 -0.40 20.55
N SER A 432 -14.94 -1.32 20.93
CA SER A 432 -14.61 -2.75 21.10
C SER A 432 -14.39 -3.48 19.77
N ASP A 433 -15.01 -2.97 18.71
CA ASP A 433 -15.51 -3.79 17.59
C ASP A 433 -14.47 -3.98 16.47
N GLN A 434 -14.85 -4.44 15.28
CA GLN A 434 -13.85 -4.76 14.25
C GLN A 434 -13.07 -3.53 13.75
N GLY A 435 -11.94 -3.77 13.08
CA GLY A 435 -11.14 -2.70 12.49
C GLY A 435 -11.87 -2.02 11.34
N PHE A 436 -11.62 -0.73 11.14
CA PHE A 436 -12.20 0.11 10.11
C PHE A 436 -11.13 0.98 9.44
N VAL A 437 -11.45 1.47 8.25
CA VAL A 437 -10.56 2.33 7.47
C VAL A 437 -10.78 3.79 7.87
N THR A 438 -9.72 4.57 8.06
CA THR A 438 -9.89 6.00 8.44
C THR A 438 -10.14 6.89 7.21
N VAL A 439 -9.45 6.66 6.09
CA VAL A 439 -9.66 7.35 4.80
C VAL A 439 -9.56 6.34 3.65
N LYS A 440 -10.57 6.27 2.77
CA LYS A 440 -10.66 5.24 1.72
C LYS A 440 -11.02 5.82 0.34
N PHE A 441 -10.28 5.46 -0.71
CA PHE A 441 -10.58 5.88 -2.09
C PHE A 441 -10.33 4.77 -3.13
N ALA A 442 -11.30 4.59 -4.02
CA ALA A 442 -11.24 3.71 -5.18
C ALA A 442 -11.28 4.51 -6.50
N HIS A 443 -10.84 3.89 -7.61
CA HIS A 443 -10.96 4.38 -9.00
C HIS A 443 -10.56 5.85 -9.26
N ILE A 444 -9.56 6.35 -8.53
CA ILE A 444 -9.24 7.79 -8.45
C ILE A 444 -7.98 8.16 -9.27
N THR A 445 -8.01 9.28 -10.01
CA THR A 445 -6.83 9.89 -10.64
C THR A 445 -6.49 11.26 -10.02
N GLY A 446 -5.35 11.36 -9.34
CA GLY A 446 -4.87 12.61 -8.74
C GLY A 446 -5.42 12.84 -7.34
N LEU A 447 -4.85 12.17 -6.35
CA LEU A 447 -5.18 12.31 -4.92
C LEU A 447 -3.97 12.84 -4.14
N THR A 448 -4.14 13.87 -3.32
CA THR A 448 -3.08 14.40 -2.44
C THR A 448 -3.51 14.43 -0.98
N ILE A 449 -2.89 13.62 -0.13
CA ILE A 449 -3.04 13.67 1.32
C ILE A 449 -1.75 14.26 1.89
N GLU A 450 -1.79 15.50 2.39
CA GLU A 450 -0.57 16.24 2.71
C GLU A 450 -0.66 17.02 4.04
N ASN A 451 0.34 16.83 4.91
CA ASN A 451 0.40 17.49 6.22
C ASN A 451 -0.80 17.12 7.13
N VAL A 452 -1.15 15.83 7.19
CA VAL A 452 -2.25 15.28 8.00
C VAL A 452 -1.74 14.24 9.01
N ALA A 453 -2.27 14.26 10.23
CA ALA A 453 -1.99 13.28 11.27
C ALA A 453 -3.16 12.29 11.45
N PHE A 454 -2.83 11.00 11.57
CA PHE A 454 -3.73 9.87 11.76
C PHE A 454 -3.31 9.08 13.01
N PRO A 455 -3.66 9.57 14.22
CA PRO A 455 -3.48 8.82 15.45
C PRO A 455 -4.62 7.79 15.65
N ASN A 456 -4.35 6.78 16.48
CA ASN A 456 -5.33 5.89 17.11
C ASN A 456 -6.14 5.00 16.14
N SER A 457 -5.62 4.66 14.95
CA SER A 457 -6.29 3.74 14.02
C SER A 457 -6.32 2.28 14.50
N ARG A 458 -7.31 1.52 14.00
CA ARG A 458 -7.44 0.06 14.11
C ARG A 458 -8.02 -0.43 12.77
N GLY A 459 -7.17 -0.99 11.90
CA GLY A 459 -7.42 -1.01 10.46
C GLY A 459 -6.55 0.01 9.73
N HIS A 460 -6.66 0.07 8.39
CA HIS A 460 -5.89 0.99 7.56
C HIS A 460 -6.18 2.46 7.90
N SER A 461 -5.16 3.29 8.11
CA SER A 461 -5.36 4.75 8.24
C SER A 461 -5.68 5.39 6.89
N ILE A 462 -5.01 4.93 5.83
CA ILE A 462 -5.32 5.25 4.44
C ILE A 462 -5.36 3.93 3.65
N GLU A 463 -6.40 3.73 2.86
CA GLU A 463 -6.49 2.67 1.86
C GLU A 463 -6.81 3.25 0.49
N ILE A 464 -6.08 2.83 -0.54
CA ILE A 464 -6.34 3.18 -1.93
C ILE A 464 -6.37 1.93 -2.82
N ALA A 465 -7.32 1.88 -3.76
CA ALA A 465 -7.41 0.85 -4.80
C ALA A 465 -7.74 1.47 -6.17
N ALA A 466 -7.34 0.82 -7.26
CA ALA A 466 -7.47 1.34 -8.63
C ALA A 466 -7.06 2.83 -8.75
N ALA A 467 -6.07 3.24 -7.97
CA ALA A 467 -5.74 4.64 -7.75
C ALA A 467 -4.47 5.05 -8.51
N LYS A 468 -4.49 6.25 -9.08
CA LYS A 468 -3.45 6.76 -9.96
C LYS A 468 -3.01 8.16 -9.60
N ASP A 469 -1.72 8.44 -9.80
CA ASP A 469 -1.10 9.77 -9.59
C ASP A 469 -1.37 10.28 -8.16
N VAL A 470 -1.11 9.42 -7.16
CA VAL A 470 -1.42 9.65 -5.74
C VAL A 470 -0.18 10.11 -4.98
N LYS A 471 -0.34 11.05 -4.04
CA LYS A 471 0.73 11.53 -3.16
C LYS A 471 0.29 11.58 -1.69
N VAL A 472 0.96 10.83 -0.83
CA VAL A 472 0.85 10.91 0.63
C VAL A 472 2.15 11.54 1.16
N ASN A 473 2.09 12.77 1.67
CA ASN A 473 3.30 13.55 1.97
C ASN A 473 3.25 14.28 3.32
N ARG A 474 4.35 14.21 4.10
CA ARG A 474 4.48 14.89 5.41
C ARG A 474 3.38 14.51 6.42
N CYS A 475 2.79 13.33 6.28
CA CYS A 475 1.77 12.82 7.19
C CYS A 475 2.38 12.06 8.37
N SER A 476 1.61 11.84 9.44
CA SER A 476 2.04 11.06 10.61
C SER A 476 1.01 10.03 11.03
N PHE A 477 1.46 8.81 11.34
CA PHE A 477 0.63 7.65 11.67
C PHE A 477 1.11 7.06 12.99
N GLU A 478 0.26 7.09 14.04
CA GLU A 478 0.68 6.77 15.41
C GLU A 478 -0.34 5.95 16.23
N HIS A 479 0.17 5.12 17.14
CA HIS A 479 -0.59 4.42 18.20
C HIS A 479 -1.69 3.48 17.69
N TYR A 480 -1.30 2.47 16.91
CA TYR A 480 -2.21 1.46 16.36
C TYR A 480 -2.71 0.48 17.43
N THR A 481 -4.00 0.16 17.45
CA THR A 481 -4.56 -0.78 18.44
C THR A 481 -4.59 -2.23 17.93
N TYR A 482 -4.23 -3.20 18.79
CA TYR A 482 -5.02 -4.40 19.11
C TYR A 482 -4.16 -5.61 19.55
N PRO A 483 -4.45 -6.27 20.69
CA PRO A 483 -3.74 -7.47 21.13
C PRO A 483 -4.30 -8.76 20.49
N GLY A 484 -4.16 -8.92 19.17
CA GLY A 484 -4.64 -10.16 18.53
C GLY A 484 -4.78 -10.20 17.01
N SER A 485 -3.92 -9.51 16.25
CA SER A 485 -3.94 -9.46 14.77
C SER A 485 -5.22 -8.87 14.18
N PRO A 486 -5.10 -7.66 13.62
CA PRO A 486 -5.21 -7.56 12.18
C PRO A 486 -3.81 -7.39 11.57
N ASN A 487 -3.67 -7.61 10.27
CA ASN A 487 -2.39 -7.84 9.61
C ASN A 487 -1.89 -6.62 8.84
N ASP A 488 -2.30 -5.42 9.25
CA ASP A 488 -2.54 -4.35 8.28
C ASP A 488 -1.42 -3.31 8.18
N GLU A 489 -1.36 -2.67 7.03
CA GLU A 489 -0.56 -1.49 6.71
C GLU A 489 -1.29 -0.19 7.09
N ALA A 490 -0.60 0.77 7.73
CA ALA A 490 -1.19 2.09 8.00
C ALA A 490 -1.53 2.87 6.72
N VAL A 491 -0.74 2.67 5.64
CA VAL A 491 -1.06 3.09 4.28
C VAL A 491 -1.09 1.85 3.38
N ASN A 492 -2.29 1.39 3.02
CA ASN A 492 -2.51 0.27 2.11
C ASN A 492 -2.72 0.75 0.66
N ILE A 493 -2.16 0.02 -0.30
CA ILE A 493 -2.07 0.33 -1.72
C ILE A 493 -2.43 -0.95 -2.49
N ASP A 494 -3.72 -1.18 -2.67
CA ASP A 494 -4.30 -2.44 -3.13
C ASP A 494 -4.94 -2.34 -4.52
N ALA A 495 -5.57 -3.43 -4.97
CA ALA A 495 -6.32 -3.53 -6.22
C ALA A 495 -7.84 -3.49 -5.94
N ALA A 496 -8.64 -3.11 -6.93
CA ALA A 496 -10.10 -3.09 -6.79
C ALA A 496 -10.68 -4.51 -6.91
N HIS A 497 -10.52 -5.31 -5.85
CA HIS A 497 -10.88 -6.74 -5.80
C HIS A 497 -11.92 -7.01 -4.70
N GLU A 498 -12.94 -7.82 -4.99
CA GLU A 498 -14.15 -7.98 -4.15
C GLU A 498 -13.86 -8.44 -2.71
N ASP A 499 -12.96 -9.41 -2.50
CA ASP A 499 -12.60 -9.89 -1.16
C ASP A 499 -11.82 -8.86 -0.31
N TRP A 500 -11.25 -7.82 -0.92
CA TRP A 500 -10.23 -6.97 -0.26
C TRP A 500 -10.74 -5.55 0.00
N ILE A 501 -11.33 -4.89 -1.01
CA ILE A 501 -11.88 -3.53 -0.84
C ILE A 501 -13.34 -3.52 -0.36
N SER A 502 -13.60 -4.19 0.78
CA SER A 502 -14.89 -4.07 1.47
C SER A 502 -15.01 -2.76 2.25
N LEU A 503 -16.25 -2.27 2.47
CA LEU A 503 -16.54 -1.14 3.36
C LEU A 503 -16.79 -1.55 4.82
N GLY A 504 -16.57 -2.81 5.17
CA GLY A 504 -17.00 -3.35 6.46
C GLY A 504 -18.51 -3.60 6.46
N SER A 505 -19.22 -2.99 7.42
CA SER A 505 -20.66 -3.21 7.65
C SER A 505 -21.58 -2.28 6.86
N ASP A 506 -21.07 -1.24 6.19
CA ASP A 506 -21.85 -0.42 5.26
C ASP A 506 -22.28 -1.30 4.07
N SER A 507 -23.57 -1.63 4.01
CA SER A 507 -24.07 -2.74 3.20
C SER A 507 -24.22 -2.48 1.68
N ASP A 508 -23.78 -1.32 1.19
CA ASP A 508 -23.80 -0.97 -0.23
C ASP A 508 -22.41 -1.11 -0.89
N PRO A 509 -22.12 -2.23 -1.59
CA PRO A 509 -20.86 -2.39 -2.31
C PRO A 509 -20.70 -1.42 -3.48
N THR A 510 -21.77 -0.75 -3.94
CA THR A 510 -21.69 0.18 -5.09
C THR A 510 -21.02 1.52 -4.76
N LEU A 511 -20.80 1.82 -3.47
CA LEU A 511 -20.09 3.02 -3.00
C LEU A 511 -18.59 3.03 -3.32
N MET A 512 -17.98 1.88 -3.63
CA MET A 512 -16.56 1.77 -4.00
C MET A 512 -16.32 1.63 -5.51
N GLY A 513 -17.35 1.65 -6.35
CA GLY A 513 -17.20 1.39 -7.79
C GLY A 513 -17.05 -0.10 -8.14
N PRO A 514 -16.67 -0.44 -9.39
CA PRO A 514 -16.64 -1.82 -9.85
C PRO A 514 -15.37 -2.56 -9.40
N PHE A 515 -15.53 -3.73 -8.77
CA PHE A 515 -14.41 -4.66 -8.59
C PHE A 515 -13.94 -5.15 -9.97
N ASP A 516 -12.73 -4.74 -10.36
CA ASP A 516 -12.21 -4.87 -11.73
C ASP A 516 -10.70 -5.18 -11.81
N ASP A 517 -10.11 -5.57 -10.68
CA ASP A 517 -8.71 -5.97 -10.49
C ASP A 517 -7.66 -4.87 -10.77
N TYR A 518 -8.03 -3.60 -11.00
CA TYR A 518 -7.03 -2.56 -11.27
C TYR A 518 -6.15 -2.27 -10.05
N CYS A 519 -4.87 -2.63 -10.17
CA CYS A 519 -3.81 -2.23 -9.24
C CYS A 519 -3.51 -0.72 -9.32
N CYS A 520 -3.13 -0.12 -8.18
CA CYS A 520 -2.66 1.27 -8.14
C CYS A 520 -1.38 1.55 -8.99
N MET A 521 -1.24 2.78 -9.51
CA MET A 521 -0.11 3.22 -10.33
C MET A 521 0.35 4.66 -9.98
N ASN A 522 1.65 4.96 -10.08
CA ASN A 522 2.22 6.28 -9.79
C ASN A 522 1.85 6.81 -8.38
N VAL A 523 2.14 6.02 -7.34
CA VAL A 523 1.89 6.41 -5.94
C VAL A 523 3.19 6.85 -5.26
N GLU A 524 3.22 8.05 -4.69
CA GLU A 524 4.32 8.57 -3.86
C GLU A 524 3.91 8.55 -2.37
N VAL A 525 4.72 7.90 -1.52
CA VAL A 525 4.61 8.01 -0.04
C VAL A 525 5.92 8.53 0.50
N SER A 526 5.96 9.81 0.91
CA SER A 526 7.22 10.49 1.20
C SER A 526 7.21 11.46 2.36
N ASN A 527 8.35 11.58 3.04
CA ASN A 527 8.57 12.50 4.18
C ASN A 527 7.59 12.26 5.36
N CYS A 528 6.93 11.11 5.42
CA CYS A 528 5.96 10.76 6.45
C CYS A 528 6.63 10.11 7.68
N THR A 529 5.93 10.11 8.81
CA THR A 529 6.34 9.45 10.06
C THR A 529 5.38 8.33 10.43
N PHE A 530 5.92 7.15 10.73
CA PHE A 530 5.17 5.99 11.19
C PHE A 530 5.77 5.52 12.53
N ASN A 531 4.94 5.44 13.57
CA ASN A 531 5.38 5.09 14.91
C ASN A 531 4.34 4.21 15.61
N ASP A 532 4.76 3.03 16.08
CA ASP A 532 3.90 2.13 16.87
C ASP A 532 2.66 1.68 16.05
N VAL A 533 2.92 1.22 14.82
CA VAL A 533 1.93 0.65 13.88
C VAL A 533 2.31 -0.78 13.49
N TYR A 534 1.34 -1.61 13.10
CA TYR A 534 1.58 -3.04 12.87
C TYR A 534 2.49 -3.30 11.65
N ARG A 535 2.18 -2.65 10.52
CA ARG A 535 3.02 -2.43 9.33
C ARG A 535 2.84 -0.99 8.86
N ALA A 536 3.81 -0.39 8.18
CA ALA A 536 3.75 1.04 7.84
C ALA A 536 3.09 1.32 6.48
N ILE A 537 3.63 0.74 5.40
CA ILE A 537 3.20 1.02 4.02
C ILE A 537 3.21 -0.29 3.23
N GLY A 538 2.23 -0.53 2.36
CA GLY A 538 2.34 -1.62 1.40
C GLY A 538 1.01 -2.17 0.90
N SER A 539 1.01 -3.48 0.70
CA SER A 539 -0.17 -4.33 0.55
C SER A 539 0.15 -5.72 1.11
N HIS A 540 -0.88 -6.42 1.57
CA HIS A 540 -0.84 -7.81 2.04
C HIS A 540 -1.62 -8.78 1.13
N ASN A 541 -1.93 -8.34 -0.09
CA ASN A 541 -2.71 -9.03 -1.10
C ASN A 541 -1.96 -9.01 -2.45
N SER A 542 -2.35 -9.82 -3.43
CA SER A 542 -1.75 -9.85 -4.78
C SER A 542 -2.62 -10.60 -5.77
N ILE A 543 -2.87 -10.01 -6.94
CA ILE A 543 -3.59 -10.68 -8.03
C ILE A 543 -2.57 -11.37 -8.97
N VAL A 544 -2.93 -12.53 -9.51
CA VAL A 544 -2.14 -13.23 -10.52
C VAL A 544 -1.92 -12.35 -11.75
N GLY A 545 -0.65 -12.00 -12.02
CA GLY A 545 -0.24 -11.26 -13.21
C GLY A 545 -0.73 -9.81 -13.34
N HIS A 546 -1.38 -9.24 -12.32
CA HIS A 546 -1.62 -7.79 -12.19
C HIS A 546 -0.68 -7.21 -11.12
N HIS A 547 -0.27 -5.96 -11.30
CA HIS A 547 0.88 -5.39 -10.61
C HIS A 547 0.75 -3.89 -10.28
N HIS A 548 1.06 -3.52 -9.04
CA HIS A 548 1.19 -2.11 -8.64
C HIS A 548 2.42 -1.49 -9.30
N LYS A 549 2.25 -0.36 -9.98
CA LYS A 549 3.27 0.15 -10.92
C LYS A 549 3.82 1.53 -10.54
N ASN A 550 5.14 1.69 -10.60
CA ASN A 550 5.84 2.95 -10.32
C ASN A 550 5.48 3.52 -8.92
N ILE A 551 5.46 2.65 -7.92
CA ILE A 551 5.24 3.01 -6.51
C ILE A 551 6.56 3.49 -5.91
N THR A 552 6.55 4.65 -5.25
CA THR A 552 7.74 5.38 -4.82
C THR A 552 7.66 5.74 -3.34
N ILE A 553 8.44 5.04 -2.49
CA ILE A 553 8.40 5.17 -1.03
C ILE A 553 9.75 5.71 -0.53
N HIS A 554 9.80 6.96 -0.06
CA HIS A 554 11.10 7.59 0.25
C HIS A 554 11.16 8.66 1.33
N ASP A 555 12.36 8.81 1.90
CA ASP A 555 12.72 9.79 2.93
C ASP A 555 11.79 9.75 4.18
N ASN A 556 11.10 8.61 4.42
CA ASN A 556 10.20 8.41 5.56
C ASN A 556 10.95 8.01 6.84
N LEU A 557 10.38 8.40 7.98
CA LEU A 557 10.74 7.91 9.31
C LEU A 557 9.79 6.77 9.69
N ILE A 558 10.30 5.56 9.85
CA ILE A 558 9.50 4.39 10.23
C ILE A 558 10.10 3.78 11.51
N SER A 559 9.27 3.61 12.53
CA SER A 559 9.73 3.22 13.86
C SER A 559 8.74 2.35 14.62
N ASN A 560 9.25 1.45 15.47
CA ASN A 560 8.46 0.63 16.39
C ASN A 560 7.41 -0.25 15.67
N ILE A 561 7.85 -1.00 14.65
CA ILE A 561 6.96 -1.81 13.80
C ILE A 561 6.97 -3.27 14.24
N THR A 562 5.80 -3.84 14.50
CA THR A 562 5.64 -5.20 15.05
C THR A 562 5.99 -6.29 14.04
N ASN A 563 5.53 -6.16 12.78
CA ASN A 563 5.77 -7.12 11.71
C ASN A 563 6.83 -6.58 10.73
N HIS A 564 6.51 -6.36 9.46
CA HIS A 564 7.41 -5.74 8.49
C HIS A 564 7.12 -4.24 8.30
N ALA A 565 8.14 -3.46 7.97
CA ALA A 565 8.01 -2.04 7.75
C ALA A 565 7.31 -1.71 6.43
N ILE A 566 7.77 -2.32 5.32
CA ILE A 566 7.24 -2.06 3.98
C ILE A 566 6.96 -3.38 3.27
N GLY A 567 5.69 -3.62 2.92
CA GLY A 567 5.25 -4.72 2.07
C GLY A 567 5.14 -4.27 0.62
N CYS A 568 5.80 -4.95 -0.31
CA CYS A 568 5.72 -4.63 -1.74
C CYS A 568 5.62 -5.89 -2.62
N PRO A 569 4.65 -6.79 -2.37
CA PRO A 569 4.40 -7.92 -3.25
C PRO A 569 3.86 -7.41 -4.61
N HIS A 570 4.25 -8.07 -5.71
CA HIS A 570 3.81 -7.73 -7.08
C HIS A 570 4.01 -6.25 -7.51
N TYR A 571 4.90 -5.50 -6.84
CA TYR A 571 5.28 -4.14 -7.26
C TYR A 571 6.26 -4.19 -8.45
N VAL A 572 5.96 -3.45 -9.52
CA VAL A 572 6.78 -3.34 -10.74
C VAL A 572 7.24 -1.91 -11.02
N ASP A 573 8.42 -1.75 -11.62
CA ASP A 573 9.07 -0.46 -11.95
C ASP A 573 9.16 0.51 -10.75
N SER A 574 9.24 -0.03 -9.53
CA SER A 574 8.99 0.69 -8.28
C SER A 574 10.28 0.97 -7.49
N LYS A 575 10.23 1.90 -6.52
CA LYS A 575 11.42 2.46 -5.86
C LYS A 575 11.21 2.69 -4.36
N ILE A 576 12.11 2.16 -3.53
CA ILE A 576 12.11 2.33 -2.07
C ILE A 576 13.47 2.86 -1.64
N TYR A 577 13.57 4.14 -1.26
CA TYR A 577 14.88 4.78 -1.03
C TYR A 577 14.97 5.78 0.13
N ASN A 578 16.18 5.93 0.69
CA ASN A 578 16.51 6.83 1.81
C ASN A 578 15.72 6.66 3.14
N ASN A 579 14.78 5.70 3.24
CA ASN A 579 13.95 5.56 4.44
C ASN A 579 14.79 5.18 5.68
N MET A 580 14.43 5.73 6.84
CA MET A 580 15.04 5.39 8.13
C MET A 580 14.07 4.52 8.94
N ILE A 581 14.33 3.22 8.91
CA ILE A 581 13.49 2.15 9.46
C ILE A 581 14.15 1.61 10.73
N THR A 582 13.52 1.74 11.90
CA THR A 582 14.15 1.48 13.21
C THR A 582 13.26 0.75 14.21
N ASN A 583 13.85 -0.10 15.05
CA ASN A 583 13.13 -0.94 16.02
C ASN A 583 11.98 -1.76 15.39
N VAL A 584 12.28 -2.46 14.28
CA VAL A 584 11.28 -3.24 13.52
C VAL A 584 11.48 -4.76 13.62
N GLY A 585 10.40 -5.53 13.46
CA GLY A 585 10.46 -6.99 13.32
C GLY A 585 11.16 -7.43 12.03
N ARG A 586 10.76 -6.86 10.90
CA ARG A 586 11.32 -7.06 9.55
C ARG A 586 11.36 -5.71 8.84
N GLY A 587 12.24 -5.55 7.86
CA GLY A 587 12.35 -4.33 7.06
C GLY A 587 11.43 -4.32 5.84
N ILE A 588 12.02 -4.44 4.65
CA ILE A 588 11.32 -4.39 3.36
C ILE A 588 11.09 -5.83 2.85
N ASP A 589 9.92 -6.09 2.27
CA ASP A 589 9.53 -7.44 1.83
C ASP A 589 8.74 -7.46 0.51
N SER A 590 9.29 -8.06 -0.55
CA SER A 590 8.61 -8.21 -1.84
C SER A 590 8.05 -9.62 -2.12
N VAL A 591 8.04 -10.52 -1.14
CA VAL A 591 7.68 -11.94 -1.34
C VAL A 591 6.25 -12.22 -0.91
N VAL A 592 5.44 -12.77 -1.82
CA VAL A 592 4.00 -13.04 -1.66
C VAL A 592 3.67 -14.18 -0.69
N GLU A 593 4.64 -15.02 -0.31
CA GLU A 593 4.39 -16.12 0.64
C GLU A 593 4.01 -15.58 2.03
N GLY A 594 2.72 -15.75 2.36
CA GLY A 594 2.07 -15.27 3.58
C GLY A 594 0.98 -14.21 3.36
N TYR A 595 0.69 -13.85 2.11
CA TYR A 595 -0.35 -12.89 1.68
C TYR A 595 -1.53 -13.60 1.02
N ALA A 596 -2.66 -12.89 0.87
CA ALA A 596 -3.76 -13.38 0.06
C ALA A 596 -3.40 -13.32 -1.42
N ILE A 597 -3.91 -14.28 -2.20
CA ILE A 597 -3.70 -14.35 -3.65
C ILE A 597 -4.99 -14.82 -4.31
N ALA A 598 -5.46 -14.06 -5.30
CA ALA A 598 -6.63 -14.39 -6.12
C ALA A 598 -6.26 -14.55 -7.60
N GLU A 599 -6.92 -15.46 -8.31
CA GLU A 599 -6.96 -15.42 -9.78
C GLU A 599 -7.62 -14.13 -10.26
N ALA A 600 -7.06 -13.48 -11.29
CA ALA A 600 -7.73 -12.38 -11.97
C ALA A 600 -9.03 -12.85 -12.65
N ASP A 601 -10.07 -12.02 -12.63
CA ASP A 601 -11.33 -12.35 -13.31
C ASP A 601 -11.13 -12.33 -14.85
N ASP A 602 -10.15 -11.55 -15.31
CA ASP A 602 -9.52 -11.61 -16.64
C ASP A 602 -8.59 -12.84 -16.77
N LYS A 603 -9.17 -13.98 -17.16
CA LYS A 603 -8.48 -15.30 -17.27
C LYS A 603 -7.45 -15.42 -18.42
N ASN A 604 -6.87 -14.30 -18.86
CA ASN A 604 -5.77 -14.23 -19.82
C ASN A 604 -4.41 -14.00 -19.15
N SER A 605 -4.36 -13.44 -17.95
CA SER A 605 -3.11 -13.19 -17.21
C SER A 605 -2.66 -14.42 -16.44
N SER A 606 -1.50 -15.00 -16.80
CA SER A 606 -1.03 -16.28 -16.23
C SER A 606 0.49 -16.39 -16.05
N ASP A 607 1.26 -15.30 -16.21
CA ASP A 607 2.71 -15.33 -16.02
C ASP A 607 3.17 -14.65 -14.72
N GLU A 608 3.15 -15.45 -13.66
CA GLU A 608 3.76 -15.21 -12.35
C GLU A 608 5.30 -14.93 -12.39
N ASN A 609 5.98 -15.10 -13.53
CA ASN A 609 7.44 -14.90 -13.65
C ASN A 609 7.80 -13.47 -14.11
N PHE A 610 7.32 -12.46 -13.38
CA PHE A 610 7.46 -11.06 -13.76
C PHE A 610 8.86 -10.46 -13.49
N ASN A 611 9.13 -9.33 -14.15
CA ASN A 611 10.28 -8.46 -13.87
C ASN A 611 9.84 -7.33 -12.94
N ALA A 612 10.19 -7.41 -11.66
CA ALA A 612 9.86 -6.41 -10.65
C ALA A 612 10.54 -5.06 -10.92
N ASN A 613 11.76 -5.06 -11.49
CA ASN A 613 12.54 -3.85 -11.75
C ASN A 613 12.61 -2.91 -10.51
N LEU A 614 12.74 -3.51 -9.32
CA LEU A 614 12.53 -2.86 -8.03
C LEU A 614 13.85 -2.32 -7.47
N GLU A 615 13.95 -0.99 -7.36
CA GLU A 615 15.11 -0.31 -6.78
C GLU A 615 14.95 -0.16 -5.26
N ILE A 616 15.84 -0.79 -4.47
CA ILE A 616 15.90 -0.62 -3.01
C ILE A 616 17.22 0.04 -2.66
N THR A 617 17.22 1.35 -2.41
CA THR A 617 18.46 2.16 -2.40
C THR A 617 18.66 3.03 -1.16
N GLY A 618 19.81 2.90 -0.50
CA GLY A 618 20.27 3.83 0.55
C GLY A 618 19.47 3.84 1.86
N ASN A 619 18.51 2.92 2.03
CA ASN A 619 17.71 2.82 3.26
C ASN A 619 18.59 2.40 4.45
N THR A 620 18.24 2.87 5.65
CA THR A 620 18.86 2.43 6.91
C THR A 620 17.83 1.65 7.72
N ILE A 621 18.09 0.36 7.96
CA ILE A 621 17.12 -0.59 8.54
C ILE A 621 17.73 -1.25 9.78
N THR A 622 17.11 -1.07 10.94
CA THR A 622 17.60 -1.58 12.24
C THR A 622 16.55 -2.44 12.93
N MET A 623 16.92 -3.69 13.23
CA MET A 623 16.07 -4.66 13.92
C MET A 623 15.73 -4.19 15.34
N GLY A 624 14.52 -4.49 15.80
CA GLY A 624 14.00 -4.10 17.11
C GLY A 624 14.08 -5.16 18.21
N THR A 625 13.60 -4.76 19.39
CA THR A 625 13.36 -5.66 20.54
C THR A 625 11.88 -6.00 20.75
N ALA A 626 10.97 -5.40 19.98
CA ALA A 626 9.52 -5.56 20.10
C ALA A 626 8.93 -6.71 19.23
N ILE A 627 9.78 -7.63 18.75
CA ILE A 627 9.42 -8.59 17.68
C ILE A 627 8.52 -9.72 18.19
N ASN A 628 7.45 -10.04 17.44
CA ASN A 628 6.65 -11.26 17.65
C ASN A 628 6.17 -11.96 16.36
N THR A 629 6.94 -11.96 15.26
CA THR A 629 6.57 -12.74 14.03
C THR A 629 7.77 -13.30 13.25
N GLY A 630 8.05 -14.60 13.40
CA GLY A 630 8.82 -15.41 12.45
C GLY A 630 10.31 -15.08 12.28
N TYR A 631 10.84 -15.26 11.07
CA TYR A 631 12.26 -15.07 10.71
C TYR A 631 12.54 -13.59 10.36
N PRO A 632 13.34 -12.84 11.14
CA PRO A 632 13.56 -11.40 10.91
C PRO A 632 14.64 -11.12 9.84
N TYR A 633 14.30 -10.29 8.86
CA TYR A 633 15.18 -9.87 7.77
C TYR A 633 15.16 -8.35 7.56
N GLY A 634 16.29 -7.79 7.13
CA GLY A 634 16.37 -6.37 6.76
C GLY A 634 15.73 -6.08 5.41
N ILE A 635 16.01 -6.91 4.41
CA ILE A 635 15.37 -6.89 3.09
C ILE A 635 15.12 -8.35 2.65
N ARG A 636 13.88 -8.71 2.29
CA ARG A 636 13.52 -9.97 1.62
C ARG A 636 13.01 -9.66 0.21
N VAL A 637 13.58 -10.32 -0.79
CA VAL A 637 13.11 -10.22 -2.19
C VAL A 637 13.04 -11.59 -2.85
N GLY A 638 12.14 -11.72 -3.83
CA GLY A 638 12.05 -12.88 -4.69
C GLY A 638 10.64 -13.42 -4.92
N GLY A 639 10.59 -14.63 -5.48
CA GLY A 639 9.38 -15.35 -5.82
C GLY A 639 8.99 -16.42 -4.79
N MET A 640 8.21 -17.41 -5.26
CA MET A 640 7.54 -18.39 -4.41
C MET A 640 7.46 -19.80 -5.01
N LEU A 641 7.08 -20.74 -4.14
CA LEU A 641 6.81 -22.14 -4.45
C LEU A 641 5.40 -22.46 -3.94
N THR A 642 4.46 -22.75 -4.83
CA THR A 642 3.11 -23.17 -4.48
C THR A 642 3.06 -24.70 -4.30
N ASN A 643 2.17 -25.18 -3.43
CA ASN A 643 2.05 -26.61 -3.09
C ASN A 643 0.58 -27.08 -2.99
N GLY A 644 -0.33 -26.46 -3.74
CA GLY A 644 -1.72 -26.92 -3.90
C GLY A 644 -2.66 -26.45 -2.81
N SER A 645 -2.40 -25.27 -2.25
CA SER A 645 -3.23 -24.59 -1.24
C SER A 645 -3.44 -23.10 -1.58
N THR A 646 -3.35 -22.78 -2.86
CA THR A 646 -3.45 -21.47 -3.50
C THR A 646 -4.32 -21.64 -4.74
N GLU A 647 -4.91 -20.55 -5.24
CA GLU A 647 -5.61 -20.60 -6.53
C GLU A 647 -4.61 -20.81 -7.69
N ILE A 648 -3.42 -20.20 -7.58
CA ILE A 648 -2.28 -20.49 -8.45
C ILE A 648 -1.95 -22.00 -8.47
N ASP A 649 -1.76 -22.50 -9.69
CA ASP A 649 -1.27 -23.83 -10.06
C ASP A 649 0.03 -24.24 -9.34
N ASN A 650 0.38 -25.53 -9.37
CA ASN A 650 1.58 -26.05 -8.68
C ASN A 650 2.88 -25.74 -9.43
N GLY A 651 3.63 -24.74 -8.95
CA GLY A 651 4.81 -24.22 -9.64
C GLY A 651 5.88 -23.61 -8.74
N THR A 652 7.03 -23.34 -9.34
CA THR A 652 8.07 -22.48 -8.78
C THR A 652 8.16 -21.23 -9.63
N TYR A 653 7.79 -20.09 -9.05
CA TYR A 653 7.62 -18.84 -9.77
C TYR A 653 8.77 -17.89 -9.47
N TYR A 654 9.41 -17.40 -10.55
CA TYR A 654 10.68 -16.67 -10.47
C TYR A 654 10.52 -15.22 -10.89
N THR A 655 10.55 -14.33 -9.91
CA THR A 655 10.64 -12.88 -10.11
C THR A 655 12.05 -12.43 -10.50
N SER A 656 12.20 -11.28 -11.16
CA SER A 656 13.50 -10.74 -11.58
C SER A 656 13.65 -9.22 -11.41
N GLY A 657 14.86 -8.70 -11.58
CA GLY A 657 15.11 -7.24 -11.65
C GLY A 657 15.23 -6.50 -10.31
N TYR A 658 15.67 -7.16 -9.23
CA TYR A 658 15.92 -6.47 -7.96
C TYR A 658 17.27 -5.72 -7.97
N HIS A 659 17.25 -4.41 -7.71
CA HIS A 659 18.44 -3.56 -7.64
C HIS A 659 18.63 -3.02 -6.20
N ILE A 660 19.30 -3.81 -5.36
CA ILE A 660 19.50 -3.52 -3.92
C ILE A 660 20.85 -2.83 -3.73
N THR A 661 20.85 -1.51 -3.52
CA THR A 661 22.11 -0.71 -3.52
C THR A 661 22.31 0.19 -2.30
N GLY A 662 23.48 0.06 -1.64
CA GLY A 662 23.95 1.01 -0.63
C GLY A 662 23.17 1.06 0.70
N ASN A 663 22.26 0.11 0.94
CA ASN A 663 21.49 0.05 2.18
C ASN A 663 22.36 -0.35 3.38
N THR A 664 22.01 0.13 4.57
CA THR A 664 22.65 -0.23 5.85
C THR A 664 21.67 -1.00 6.72
N LEU A 665 22.05 -2.21 7.14
CA LEU A 665 21.16 -3.21 7.74
C LEU A 665 21.79 -3.71 9.05
N GLU A 666 21.04 -3.74 10.15
CA GLU A 666 21.57 -3.95 11.50
C GLU A 666 20.73 -4.99 12.30
N GLY A 667 21.36 -6.10 12.70
CA GLY A 667 20.88 -7.02 13.75
C GLY A 667 20.08 -8.27 13.34
N PHE A 668 19.65 -8.40 12.08
CA PHE A 668 18.69 -9.42 11.60
C PHE A 668 19.21 -10.88 11.56
N GLU A 669 18.33 -11.89 11.42
CA GLU A 669 18.77 -13.27 11.08
C GLU A 669 19.45 -13.29 9.70
N ALA A 670 18.89 -12.55 8.74
CA ALA A 670 19.49 -12.26 7.44
C ALA A 670 19.47 -10.75 7.16
N GLY A 671 20.62 -10.16 6.81
CA GLY A 671 20.67 -8.76 6.35
C GLY A 671 19.83 -8.59 5.08
N VAL A 672 20.26 -9.22 3.98
CA VAL A 672 19.43 -9.41 2.78
C VAL A 672 19.19 -10.90 2.57
N TYR A 673 17.93 -11.27 2.29
CA TYR A 673 17.48 -12.63 2.03
C TYR A 673 16.88 -12.73 0.61
N ILE A 674 17.40 -13.63 -0.22
CA ILE A 674 17.05 -13.74 -1.65
C ILE A 674 16.70 -15.19 -2.00
N ARG A 675 15.50 -15.39 -2.56
CA ARG A 675 14.89 -16.71 -2.86
C ARG A 675 14.15 -16.69 -4.20
N TYR A 676 14.30 -17.70 -5.06
CA TYR A 676 13.60 -17.77 -6.35
C TYR A 676 13.76 -16.50 -7.24
N ALA A 677 14.81 -15.70 -7.04
CA ALA A 677 14.98 -14.41 -7.71
C ALA A 677 16.05 -14.49 -8.81
N ARG A 678 15.81 -13.92 -9.99
CA ARG A 678 16.77 -13.97 -11.12
C ARG A 678 17.28 -12.60 -11.55
N GLY A 679 18.46 -12.60 -12.16
CA GLY A 679 19.11 -11.42 -12.73
C GLY A 679 19.45 -10.29 -11.74
N SER A 680 19.41 -10.56 -10.43
CA SER A 680 19.42 -9.51 -9.40
C SER A 680 20.78 -8.83 -9.23
N GLU A 681 20.77 -7.60 -8.71
CA GLU A 681 21.95 -6.78 -8.45
C GLU A 681 21.99 -6.32 -6.99
N ILE A 682 23.05 -6.66 -6.26
CA ILE A 682 23.18 -6.41 -4.82
C ILE A 682 24.53 -5.75 -4.57
N ASN A 683 24.56 -4.42 -4.43
CA ASN A 683 25.80 -3.65 -4.57
C ASN A 683 26.01 -2.61 -3.46
N ASN A 684 27.23 -2.54 -2.91
CA ASN A 684 27.68 -1.55 -1.91
C ASN A 684 26.92 -1.53 -0.56
N ASN A 685 26.05 -2.51 -0.28
CA ASN A 685 25.28 -2.59 0.97
C ASN A 685 26.17 -2.93 2.18
N ALA A 686 25.68 -2.71 3.40
CA ALA A 686 26.36 -3.06 4.63
C ALA A 686 25.42 -3.81 5.60
N ALA A 687 25.68 -5.10 5.81
CA ALA A 687 25.00 -5.91 6.81
C ALA A 687 25.87 -6.00 8.09
N ASN A 688 25.33 -5.55 9.22
CA ASN A 688 26.05 -5.36 10.47
C ASN A 688 25.35 -6.14 11.58
N ASN A 689 26.12 -6.91 12.37
CA ASN A 689 25.64 -7.70 13.51
C ASN A 689 24.54 -8.74 13.20
N CYS A 690 24.10 -8.87 11.94
CA CYS A 690 23.17 -9.90 11.49
C CYS A 690 23.78 -11.30 11.65
N LYS A 691 22.96 -12.33 11.91
CA LYS A 691 23.44 -13.72 12.05
C LYS A 691 24.05 -14.23 10.75
N ASN A 692 23.34 -14.03 9.64
CA ASN A 692 23.85 -14.11 8.28
C ASN A 692 23.83 -12.71 7.65
N GLY A 693 24.94 -12.28 7.03
CA GLY A 693 25.00 -10.97 6.38
C GLY A 693 24.14 -10.92 5.11
N TYR A 694 24.28 -11.96 4.28
CA TYR A 694 23.50 -12.19 3.07
C TYR A 694 23.22 -13.69 2.96
N ASP A 695 21.98 -14.08 2.67
CA ASP A 695 21.58 -15.47 2.42
C ASP A 695 20.89 -15.57 1.04
N VAL A 696 21.44 -16.42 0.18
CA VAL A 696 21.05 -16.56 -1.23
C VAL A 696 20.71 -18.02 -1.50
N THR A 697 19.42 -18.27 -1.74
CA THR A 697 18.80 -19.59 -1.66
C THR A 697 17.81 -19.83 -2.80
N ASN A 698 17.31 -21.06 -2.90
CA ASN A 698 16.19 -21.48 -3.74
C ASN A 698 16.38 -21.09 -5.22
N ALA A 699 17.47 -21.59 -5.83
CA ALA A 699 17.83 -21.40 -7.22
C ALA A 699 17.89 -19.93 -7.70
N SER A 700 18.22 -19.00 -6.79
CA SER A 700 18.37 -17.58 -7.12
C SER A 700 19.62 -17.30 -7.96
N GLU A 701 19.56 -16.31 -8.84
CA GLU A 701 20.66 -15.89 -9.70
C GLU A 701 20.95 -14.38 -9.58
N ILE A 702 22.14 -14.05 -9.07
CA ILE A 702 22.62 -12.68 -8.88
C ILE A 702 23.66 -12.37 -9.96
N ASN A 703 23.39 -11.35 -10.79
CA ASN A 703 24.28 -10.85 -11.83
C ASN A 703 25.50 -10.13 -11.23
N THR A 704 25.26 -9.20 -10.29
CA THR A 704 26.31 -8.42 -9.64
C THR A 704 26.14 -8.45 -8.12
N PHE A 705 27.20 -8.87 -7.42
CA PHE A 705 27.33 -8.82 -5.98
C PHE A 705 28.62 -8.07 -5.64
N TYR A 706 28.61 -6.74 -5.75
CA TYR A 706 29.83 -5.91 -5.75
C TYR A 706 29.97 -5.04 -4.49
N ALA A 707 31.16 -5.07 -3.88
CA ALA A 707 31.58 -4.18 -2.79
C ALA A 707 30.65 -4.10 -1.56
N ASN A 708 29.81 -5.11 -1.34
CA ASN A 708 29.03 -5.25 -0.11
C ASN A 708 29.95 -5.52 1.08
N LYS A 709 29.45 -5.18 2.27
CA LYS A 709 30.13 -5.35 3.55
C LYS A 709 29.32 -6.24 4.47
N VAL A 710 30.03 -7.09 5.21
CA VAL A 710 29.50 -7.77 6.39
C VAL A 710 30.39 -7.45 7.58
N ASN A 711 29.80 -6.97 8.66
CA ASN A 711 30.49 -6.67 9.91
C ASN A 711 29.89 -7.45 11.08
N ASN A 712 30.73 -8.19 11.80
CA ASN A 712 30.42 -8.86 13.07
C ASN A 712 29.24 -9.88 13.00
N SER A 713 29.07 -10.60 11.89
CA SER A 713 28.07 -11.68 11.84
C SER A 713 28.44 -12.85 12.76
N THR A 714 27.44 -13.69 13.10
CA THR A 714 27.57 -14.72 14.13
C THR A 714 27.48 -16.17 13.62
N GLU A 715 26.89 -16.41 12.44
CA GLU A 715 26.76 -17.74 11.83
C GLU A 715 27.53 -17.83 10.51
N THR A 716 27.14 -17.04 9.49
CA THR A 716 27.86 -16.92 8.21
C THR A 716 28.03 -15.45 7.83
N GLY A 717 29.03 -15.10 7.03
CA GLY A 717 29.09 -13.76 6.43
C GLY A 717 28.23 -13.64 5.19
N ILE A 718 28.53 -14.47 4.18
CA ILE A 718 27.73 -14.64 2.95
C ILE A 718 27.43 -16.13 2.79
N LEU A 719 26.15 -16.49 2.77
CA LEU A 719 25.66 -17.86 2.53
C LEU A 719 25.07 -17.95 1.12
N VAL A 720 25.48 -18.97 0.37
CA VAL A 720 24.93 -19.28 -0.97
C VAL A 720 24.65 -20.78 -1.03
N ARG A 721 23.41 -21.16 -1.28
CA ARG A 721 22.91 -22.54 -1.12
C ARG A 721 21.80 -22.87 -2.11
N ASP A 722 21.23 -24.07 -2.02
CA ASP A 722 20.05 -24.49 -2.78
C ASP A 722 20.16 -24.17 -4.29
N TYR A 723 21.24 -24.63 -4.94
CA TYR A 723 21.53 -24.43 -6.39
C TYR A 723 21.66 -22.96 -6.87
N SER A 724 21.75 -21.99 -5.97
CA SER A 724 21.84 -20.56 -6.31
C SER A 724 23.18 -20.17 -6.95
N LYS A 725 23.19 -19.07 -7.73
CA LYS A 725 24.35 -18.62 -8.51
C LYS A 725 24.66 -17.13 -8.29
N ILE A 726 25.95 -16.78 -8.21
CA ILE A 726 26.39 -15.38 -8.10
C ILE A 726 27.52 -15.11 -9.11
N PHE A 727 27.16 -14.47 -10.23
CA PHE A 727 28.02 -14.40 -11.42
C PHE A 727 29.26 -13.50 -11.27
N SER A 728 29.18 -12.46 -10.42
CA SER A 728 30.28 -11.52 -10.18
C SER A 728 30.33 -11.07 -8.71
N THR A 729 31.47 -11.27 -8.04
CA THR A 729 31.62 -11.12 -6.58
C THR A 729 32.72 -10.13 -6.16
N ASP A 730 33.07 -9.18 -7.02
CA ASP A 730 34.27 -8.35 -6.83
C ASP A 730 34.15 -7.36 -5.65
N GLY A 731 35.26 -7.16 -4.93
CA GLY A 731 35.42 -6.05 -3.99
C GLY A 731 34.74 -6.15 -2.62
N ASN A 732 33.96 -7.20 -2.34
CA ASN A 732 33.27 -7.41 -1.05
C ASN A 732 34.25 -7.51 0.14
N GLU A 733 33.79 -7.07 1.33
CA GLU A 733 34.55 -7.09 2.58
C GLU A 733 33.75 -7.79 3.69
N VAL A 734 34.25 -8.94 4.16
CA VAL A 734 33.58 -9.73 5.21
C VAL A 734 34.47 -9.80 6.44
N ILE A 735 34.00 -9.20 7.54
CA ILE A 735 34.62 -9.19 8.87
C ILE A 735 33.59 -9.81 9.82
N THR A 736 33.89 -10.97 10.39
CA THR A 736 32.92 -11.77 11.15
C THR A 736 33.62 -12.64 12.18
N ASN A 737 32.87 -13.08 13.20
CA ASN A 737 33.35 -14.04 14.21
C ASN A 737 33.01 -15.50 13.83
N ALA A 738 32.23 -15.70 12.77
CA ALA A 738 31.92 -17.01 12.22
C ALA A 738 33.18 -17.83 11.86
N ASP A 739 33.14 -19.14 12.08
CA ASP A 739 34.16 -20.07 11.58
C ASP A 739 34.17 -20.10 10.04
N GLU A 740 33.00 -19.99 9.41
CA GLU A 740 32.83 -19.85 7.96
C GLU A 740 32.36 -18.44 7.57
N PRO A 741 33.28 -17.53 7.17
CA PRO A 741 32.87 -16.17 6.78
C PRO A 741 32.14 -16.14 5.43
N ILE A 742 32.35 -17.13 4.57
CA ILE A 742 31.60 -17.32 3.33
C ILE A 742 31.42 -18.83 3.18
N SER A 743 30.19 -19.28 2.90
CA SER A 743 29.88 -20.68 2.64
C SER A 743 29.08 -20.80 1.35
N VAL A 744 29.39 -21.82 0.54
CA VAL A 744 28.77 -22.09 -0.77
C VAL A 744 28.46 -23.59 -0.83
N GLN A 745 27.19 -23.94 -0.82
CA GLN A 745 26.69 -25.28 -0.48
C GLN A 745 25.70 -25.81 -1.52
N GLU A 746 25.33 -27.10 -1.44
CA GLU A 746 24.12 -27.66 -2.08
C GLU A 746 23.98 -27.32 -3.58
N GLY A 747 25.02 -27.61 -4.36
CA GLY A 747 25.05 -27.36 -5.81
C GLY A 747 25.16 -25.88 -6.22
N ALA A 748 25.22 -24.95 -5.28
CA ALA A 748 25.38 -23.53 -5.56
C ALA A 748 26.73 -23.20 -6.24
N SER A 749 26.72 -22.18 -7.08
CA SER A 749 27.85 -21.73 -7.89
C SER A 749 28.19 -20.28 -7.61
N ALA A 750 29.25 -20.04 -6.84
CA ALA A 750 29.76 -18.70 -6.58
C ALA A 750 31.25 -18.80 -6.24
N VAL A 751 32.06 -17.83 -6.66
CA VAL A 751 33.48 -17.76 -6.27
C VAL A 751 33.72 -16.45 -5.54
N PHE A 752 34.34 -16.46 -4.36
CA PHE A 752 34.69 -15.25 -3.60
C PHE A 752 36.17 -15.21 -3.22
N TYR A 753 36.68 -14.02 -2.86
CA TYR A 753 37.99 -13.83 -2.22
C TYR A 753 37.91 -12.76 -1.13
N LEU A 754 38.73 -12.89 -0.08
CA LEU A 754 38.78 -11.92 1.04
C LEU A 754 40.03 -11.02 1.08
N ASP A 755 40.97 -11.16 0.13
CA ASP A 755 42.11 -10.24 -0.04
C ASP A 755 42.12 -9.67 -1.47
N PRO A 756 41.66 -8.43 -1.67
CA PRO A 756 41.59 -7.82 -3.00
C PRO A 756 42.96 -7.39 -3.58
N LYS A 757 44.05 -7.33 -2.78
CA LYS A 757 45.21 -6.47 -3.07
C LYS A 757 46.58 -7.11 -2.79
N TYR A 758 46.81 -8.33 -3.28
CA TYR A 758 48.11 -9.02 -3.23
C TYR A 758 49.29 -8.22 -3.81
N VAL A 759 50.31 -7.92 -2.98
CA VAL A 759 51.53 -7.20 -3.40
C VAL A 759 52.77 -8.12 -3.35
N LEU A 760 53.01 -8.88 -4.41
CA LEU A 760 54.03 -9.95 -4.43
C LEU A 760 55.43 -9.46 -4.85
N GLY A 761 56.49 -9.98 -4.23
CA GLY A 761 57.87 -9.83 -4.75
C GLY A 761 58.15 -10.76 -5.93
N ILE A 762 59.02 -10.37 -6.89
CA ILE A 762 59.43 -11.26 -7.99
C ILE A 762 60.02 -12.58 -7.45
N GLY A 763 59.49 -13.71 -7.92
CA GLY A 763 59.82 -15.05 -7.44
C GLY A 763 59.01 -15.51 -6.22
N GLU A 764 58.28 -14.63 -5.55
CA GLU A 764 57.35 -14.98 -4.48
C GLU A 764 56.15 -15.76 -5.06
N ALA A 765 55.62 -16.66 -4.23
CA ALA A 765 54.40 -17.42 -4.54
C ALA A 765 53.48 -17.44 -3.31
N ILE A 766 52.19 -17.34 -3.55
CA ILE A 766 51.14 -17.35 -2.53
C ILE A 766 49.98 -18.23 -2.99
N MET A 767 49.24 -18.78 -2.04
CA MET A 767 47.93 -19.38 -2.27
C MET A 767 46.91 -18.37 -1.75
N PRO A 768 46.11 -17.72 -2.62
CA PRO A 768 44.97 -16.94 -2.15
C PRO A 768 43.94 -17.87 -1.50
N ARG A 769 43.16 -17.35 -0.54
CA ARG A 769 41.94 -18.03 -0.11
C ARG A 769 40.82 -17.60 -1.05
N PHE A 770 40.29 -18.56 -1.78
CA PHE A 770 39.00 -18.47 -2.46
C PHE A 770 37.97 -19.27 -1.68
N TYR A 771 36.71 -18.89 -1.78
CA TYR A 771 35.55 -19.67 -1.32
C TYR A 771 34.72 -20.01 -2.54
N CYS A 772 34.22 -21.23 -2.64
CA CYS A 772 33.55 -21.77 -3.82
C CYS A 772 32.76 -23.03 -3.47
N GLY A 773 31.79 -23.39 -4.31
CA GLY A 773 31.08 -24.67 -4.21
C GLY A 773 31.96 -25.86 -4.63
N GLU A 774 31.37 -27.03 -4.78
CA GLU A 774 32.10 -28.30 -4.97
C GLU A 774 32.80 -28.47 -6.34
N ASN A 775 32.39 -27.70 -7.36
CA ASN A 775 32.81 -27.85 -8.77
C ASN A 775 34.23 -27.30 -9.09
N GLU A 776 34.89 -27.77 -10.17
CA GLU A 776 36.29 -27.38 -10.47
C GLU A 776 36.46 -25.87 -10.81
N VAL A 777 37.13 -25.13 -9.93
CA VAL A 777 37.49 -23.72 -10.16
C VAL A 777 38.65 -23.59 -11.17
N THR A 778 38.38 -22.92 -12.29
CA THR A 778 39.39 -22.53 -13.30
C THR A 778 40.02 -21.17 -12.96
N PHE A 779 41.33 -21.02 -13.20
CA PHE A 779 42.05 -19.77 -12.94
C PHE A 779 42.80 -19.21 -14.15
N THR A 780 42.57 -17.93 -14.46
CA THR A 780 43.22 -17.21 -15.55
C THR A 780 44.13 -16.08 -15.05
N SER A 781 44.90 -15.45 -15.95
CA SER A 781 45.78 -14.33 -15.60
C SER A 781 45.97 -13.46 -16.83
N SER A 782 45.61 -12.17 -16.74
CA SER A 782 45.74 -11.23 -17.85
C SER A 782 47.20 -10.99 -18.28
N LYS A 783 48.18 -11.49 -17.51
CA LYS A 783 49.59 -11.51 -17.91
C LYS A 783 50.34 -12.72 -17.36
N LYS A 784 50.04 -13.93 -17.88
CA LYS A 784 50.70 -15.23 -17.58
C LYS A 784 52.26 -15.20 -17.61
N SER A 785 52.85 -14.24 -18.33
CA SER A 785 54.30 -13.99 -18.42
C SER A 785 54.88 -13.15 -17.26
N ALA A 786 54.05 -12.41 -16.53
CA ALA A 786 54.43 -11.59 -15.36
C ALA A 786 53.95 -12.18 -14.03
N VAL A 787 52.75 -12.78 -13.98
CA VAL A 787 52.23 -13.59 -12.85
C VAL A 787 51.60 -14.86 -13.44
N LYS A 788 52.10 -16.04 -13.04
CA LYS A 788 51.46 -17.34 -13.38
C LYS A 788 50.56 -17.78 -12.24
N VAL A 789 49.39 -18.31 -12.57
CA VAL A 789 48.53 -19.11 -11.69
C VAL A 789 48.60 -20.60 -12.11
N THR A 790 48.24 -21.53 -11.22
CA THR A 790 48.11 -22.98 -11.48
C THR A 790 46.64 -23.40 -11.44
N LYS A 791 46.29 -24.64 -11.89
CA LYS A 791 44.94 -25.20 -11.68
C LYS A 791 44.46 -25.02 -10.24
N ALA A 792 45.24 -25.45 -9.25
CA ALA A 792 44.92 -25.19 -7.83
C ALA A 792 45.33 -23.78 -7.36
N GLY A 793 44.79 -22.70 -7.96
CA GLY A 793 44.80 -21.29 -7.49
C GLY A 793 46.14 -20.56 -7.24
N LYS A 794 47.27 -21.25 -7.16
CA LYS A 794 48.53 -20.75 -6.61
C LYS A 794 49.23 -19.76 -7.53
N LEU A 795 49.43 -18.53 -7.04
CA LEU A 795 50.09 -17.45 -7.75
C LEU A 795 51.61 -17.55 -7.64
N LYS A 796 52.34 -17.20 -8.71
CA LYS A 796 53.79 -16.99 -8.69
C LYS A 796 54.18 -15.77 -9.53
N SER A 797 54.83 -14.80 -8.90
CA SER A 797 55.35 -13.61 -9.56
C SER A 797 56.64 -13.90 -10.34
N LYS A 798 56.75 -13.34 -11.55
CA LYS A 798 57.88 -13.48 -12.49
C LYS A 798 58.50 -12.15 -12.92
N LYS A 799 57.67 -11.14 -13.22
CA LYS A 799 58.10 -9.81 -13.73
C LYS A 799 57.29 -8.70 -13.05
N LYS A 800 57.86 -7.50 -12.92
CA LYS A 800 57.17 -6.31 -12.37
C LYS A 800 55.99 -5.94 -13.27
N ALA A 801 54.78 -5.94 -12.73
CA ALA A 801 53.53 -5.59 -13.40
C ALA A 801 52.40 -5.39 -12.38
N ASN A 802 51.32 -4.71 -12.79
CA ASN A 802 50.00 -4.97 -12.23
C ASN A 802 49.35 -6.06 -13.11
N VAL A 803 48.66 -7.03 -12.53
CA VAL A 803 48.01 -8.15 -13.25
C VAL A 803 46.67 -8.45 -12.57
N VAL A 804 45.63 -8.71 -13.36
CA VAL A 804 44.37 -9.28 -12.84
C VAL A 804 44.46 -10.80 -12.96
N VAL A 805 44.06 -11.49 -11.90
CA VAL A 805 43.90 -12.94 -11.87
C VAL A 805 42.44 -13.21 -11.55
N THR A 806 41.77 -13.94 -12.44
CA THR A 806 40.34 -14.24 -12.33
C THR A 806 40.17 -15.72 -12.04
N ALA A 807 39.31 -16.03 -11.07
CA ALA A 807 38.82 -17.37 -10.77
C ALA A 807 37.41 -17.52 -11.37
N THR A 808 37.07 -18.73 -11.81
CA THR A 808 35.80 -19.03 -12.49
C THR A 808 35.29 -20.42 -12.09
N GLN A 809 34.03 -20.52 -11.68
CA GLN A 809 33.29 -21.76 -11.41
C GLN A 809 31.92 -21.62 -12.06
N ASP A 810 31.57 -22.49 -13.00
CA ASP A 810 30.23 -22.56 -13.60
C ASP A 810 29.67 -21.21 -14.08
N GLY A 811 30.50 -20.48 -14.83
CA GLY A 811 30.22 -19.12 -15.31
C GLY A 811 30.46 -18.00 -14.30
N CYS A 812 30.38 -18.28 -13.00
CA CYS A 812 30.56 -17.32 -11.91
C CYS A 812 32.03 -16.93 -11.69
N THR A 813 32.31 -15.65 -11.42
CA THR A 813 33.69 -15.11 -11.47
C THR A 813 34.08 -14.16 -10.33
N ALA A 814 35.39 -14.12 -10.04
CA ALA A 814 35.99 -13.21 -9.06
C ALA A 814 37.42 -12.79 -9.47
N SER A 815 37.79 -11.50 -9.37
CA SER A 815 39.00 -10.94 -9.97
C SER A 815 39.93 -10.14 -9.03
N ILE A 816 41.02 -10.77 -8.56
CA ILE A 816 42.01 -10.12 -7.68
C ILE A 816 43.06 -9.28 -8.42
N LYS A 817 43.42 -8.12 -7.86
CA LYS A 817 44.37 -7.14 -8.45
C LYS A 817 45.79 -7.31 -7.86
N VAL A 818 46.63 -8.07 -8.57
CA VAL A 818 47.98 -8.48 -8.12
C VAL A 818 49.07 -7.49 -8.55
N LYS A 819 49.78 -6.90 -7.58
CA LYS A 819 50.84 -5.89 -7.79
C LYS A 819 52.25 -6.45 -7.58
N SER A 820 52.86 -6.92 -8.67
CA SER A 820 54.22 -7.48 -8.67
C SER A 820 55.31 -6.39 -8.54
N LYS A 821 56.08 -6.45 -7.45
CA LYS A 821 57.20 -5.55 -7.10
C LYS A 821 58.56 -6.25 -7.17
N LYS A 822 59.66 -5.51 -7.00
CA LYS A 822 61.03 -6.09 -7.00
C LYS A 822 61.18 -7.14 -5.90
N ALA A 823 62.03 -8.14 -6.12
CA ALA A 823 62.45 -9.04 -5.05
C ALA A 823 63.21 -8.27 -3.95
N PRO A 824 63.12 -8.68 -2.67
CA PRO A 824 63.81 -7.99 -1.59
C PRO A 824 65.31 -8.29 -1.64
N LYS A 825 66.13 -7.25 -1.50
CA LYS A 825 67.60 -7.33 -1.35
C LYS A 825 68.06 -7.12 0.10
N LEU A 826 67.19 -6.58 0.96
CA LEU A 826 67.47 -6.28 2.37
C LEU A 826 66.19 -6.45 3.21
N VAL A 827 66.33 -7.02 4.41
CA VAL A 827 65.29 -7.01 5.46
C VAL A 827 65.79 -6.13 6.62
N LYS A 828 65.03 -5.07 6.92
CA LYS A 828 65.32 -4.11 7.99
C LYS A 828 64.58 -4.52 9.27
N LEU A 829 65.32 -4.58 10.38
CA LEU A 829 64.84 -4.85 11.74
C LEU A 829 65.62 -4.04 12.78
N PRO A 830 65.08 -3.82 14.00
CA PRO A 830 65.85 -3.33 15.13
C PRO A 830 66.97 -4.30 15.51
N LYS A 831 68.17 -3.81 15.84
CA LYS A 831 69.30 -4.66 16.25
C LYS A 831 69.06 -5.40 17.59
N LYS A 832 68.29 -4.80 18.51
CA LYS A 832 67.99 -5.35 19.84
C LYS A 832 66.61 -4.92 20.35
N LYS A 833 65.96 -5.76 21.15
CA LYS A 833 64.76 -5.46 21.95
C LYS A 833 64.90 -6.10 23.33
N THR A 834 64.38 -5.44 24.36
CA THR A 834 64.25 -6.02 25.72
C THR A 834 62.77 -6.26 26.01
N ILE A 835 62.45 -7.39 26.64
CA ILE A 835 61.08 -7.83 26.98
C ILE A 835 61.11 -8.39 28.41
N LYS A 836 60.05 -8.18 29.22
CA LYS A 836 59.90 -8.88 30.51
C LYS A 836 59.51 -10.35 30.29
N LYS A 837 59.91 -11.29 31.16
CA LYS A 837 59.38 -12.67 31.15
C LYS A 837 57.84 -12.64 31.15
N GLY A 838 57.21 -13.45 30.28
CA GLY A 838 55.76 -13.56 30.12
C GLY A 838 55.24 -12.80 28.89
N ASN A 839 55.66 -11.54 28.73
CA ASN A 839 55.19 -10.63 27.70
C ASN A 839 55.54 -11.07 26.26
N THR A 840 54.82 -10.48 25.31
CA THR A 840 55.01 -10.67 23.87
C THR A 840 55.59 -9.42 23.18
N TYR A 841 55.99 -9.57 21.92
CA TYR A 841 56.39 -8.47 21.02
C TYR A 841 56.21 -8.90 19.55
N GLN A 842 55.48 -8.13 18.75
CA GLN A 842 55.31 -8.42 17.32
C GLN A 842 56.51 -7.92 16.50
N LEU A 843 57.02 -8.75 15.59
CA LEU A 843 58.07 -8.37 14.64
C LEU A 843 57.47 -7.80 13.36
N ASN A 844 57.87 -6.57 13.01
CA ASN A 844 57.43 -5.86 11.81
C ASN A 844 58.62 -5.65 10.85
N PRO A 845 59.11 -6.71 10.16
CA PRO A 845 60.19 -6.60 9.18
C PRO A 845 59.79 -5.72 7.99
N LYS A 846 60.69 -4.84 7.54
CA LYS A 846 60.47 -3.99 6.35
C LYS A 846 61.55 -4.26 5.29
N VAL A 847 61.16 -4.39 4.03
CA VAL A 847 62.11 -4.60 2.92
C VAL A 847 62.67 -3.27 2.38
N ASN A 848 63.60 -3.32 1.43
CA ASN A 848 64.04 -2.13 0.69
C ASN A 848 62.89 -1.51 -0.13
N SER A 849 63.00 -0.20 -0.43
CA SER A 849 62.00 0.50 -1.25
C SER A 849 61.83 -0.16 -2.63
N GLY A 850 60.60 -0.11 -3.15
CA GLY A 850 60.21 -0.72 -4.42
C GLY A 850 60.15 -2.25 -4.47
N ALA A 851 60.42 -2.94 -3.35
CA ALA A 851 60.25 -4.38 -3.21
C ALA A 851 58.99 -4.76 -2.41
N ALA A 852 58.70 -6.06 -2.35
CA ALA A 852 57.71 -6.64 -1.45
C ALA A 852 58.20 -8.00 -0.91
N CYS A 853 57.59 -8.43 0.19
CA CYS A 853 57.76 -9.74 0.82
C CYS A 853 56.61 -9.90 1.82
N ASN A 854 55.76 -10.89 1.59
CA ASN A 854 54.62 -11.23 2.44
C ASN A 854 54.97 -12.45 3.31
N ASN A 855 55.71 -13.41 2.73
CA ASN A 855 56.12 -14.62 3.45
C ASN A 855 57.52 -14.46 4.09
N TYR A 856 57.54 -14.40 5.43
CA TYR A 856 58.77 -14.40 6.24
C TYR A 856 58.86 -15.66 7.10
N LYS A 857 60.06 -16.25 7.18
CA LYS A 857 60.36 -17.37 8.08
C LYS A 857 61.14 -16.89 9.30
N PHE A 858 60.56 -17.07 10.49
CA PHE A 858 61.14 -16.67 11.78
C PHE A 858 61.75 -17.88 12.50
N LYS A 859 62.97 -17.75 13.01
CA LYS A 859 63.64 -18.79 13.81
C LYS A 859 64.37 -18.17 15.01
N SER A 860 63.93 -18.51 16.22
CA SER A 860 64.71 -18.31 17.45
C SER A 860 65.82 -19.35 17.55
N ASP A 861 67.02 -18.94 17.95
CA ASP A 861 68.13 -19.81 18.32
C ASP A 861 67.83 -20.63 19.60
N ASN A 862 67.16 -20.01 20.58
CA ASN A 862 66.90 -20.59 21.89
C ASN A 862 65.41 -20.49 22.26
N LYS A 863 64.64 -21.48 21.78
CA LYS A 863 63.19 -21.66 22.07
C LYS A 863 62.83 -21.77 23.56
N LYS A 864 63.81 -22.02 24.46
CA LYS A 864 63.61 -22.07 25.92
C LYS A 864 63.59 -20.67 26.55
N ILE A 865 64.34 -19.72 25.98
CA ILE A 865 64.37 -18.32 26.41
C ILE A 865 63.26 -17.54 25.67
N VAL A 866 63.12 -17.74 24.35
CA VAL A 866 62.18 -17.01 23.49
C VAL A 866 61.55 -17.94 22.44
N LYS A 867 60.23 -18.08 22.42
CA LYS A 867 59.48 -18.66 21.27
C LYS A 867 59.12 -17.52 20.30
N VAL A 868 59.08 -17.83 19.00
CA VAL A 868 58.49 -16.96 17.97
C VAL A 868 57.50 -17.79 17.15
N THR A 869 56.39 -17.19 16.72
CA THR A 869 55.38 -17.83 15.84
C THR A 869 55.80 -17.75 14.36
N SER A 870 55.03 -18.42 13.50
CA SER A 870 55.04 -18.21 12.04
C SER A 870 54.74 -16.74 11.66
N THR A 871 53.85 -16.08 12.38
CA THR A 871 53.48 -14.67 12.20
C THR A 871 54.50 -13.67 12.77
N GLY A 872 55.60 -14.13 13.39
CA GLY A 872 56.62 -13.25 13.96
C GLY A 872 56.32 -12.71 15.37
N LEU A 873 55.26 -13.20 16.03
CA LEU A 873 54.95 -12.87 17.42
C LEU A 873 55.95 -13.56 18.35
N VAL A 874 56.72 -12.76 19.06
CA VAL A 874 57.74 -13.19 20.03
C VAL A 874 57.08 -13.35 21.40
N LYS A 875 57.30 -14.48 22.11
CA LYS A 875 56.88 -14.68 23.51
C LYS A 875 58.11 -14.97 24.39
N ALA A 876 58.33 -14.11 25.38
CA ALA A 876 59.45 -14.20 26.31
C ALA A 876 59.18 -15.25 27.40
N ARG A 877 59.95 -16.34 27.44
CA ARG A 877 59.67 -17.53 28.27
C ARG A 877 60.56 -17.65 29.51
N LYS A 878 61.85 -17.38 29.38
CA LYS A 878 62.84 -17.43 30.49
C LYS A 878 63.82 -16.28 30.35
N LYS A 879 64.25 -15.72 31.48
CA LYS A 879 65.31 -14.69 31.57
C LYS A 879 66.59 -15.15 30.86
N GLY A 880 67.21 -14.26 30.08
CA GLY A 880 68.39 -14.56 29.27
C GLY A 880 68.38 -13.86 27.90
N ARG A 881 69.27 -14.28 27.00
CA ARG A 881 69.43 -13.71 25.65
C ARG A 881 69.12 -14.77 24.60
N ALA A 882 68.39 -14.38 23.56
CA ALA A 882 68.15 -15.15 22.34
C ALA A 882 68.33 -14.25 21.11
N ILE A 883 68.51 -14.84 19.94
CA ILE A 883 68.54 -14.18 18.64
C ILE A 883 67.42 -14.77 17.78
N ILE A 884 66.60 -13.90 17.19
CA ILE A 884 65.64 -14.29 16.17
C ILE A 884 66.23 -13.93 14.80
N THR A 885 66.39 -14.95 13.96
CA THR A 885 66.64 -14.79 12.53
C THR A 885 65.32 -14.67 11.79
N VAL A 886 65.20 -13.67 10.93
CA VAL A 886 64.06 -13.47 10.03
C VAL A 886 64.56 -13.59 8.60
N THR A 887 63.89 -14.42 7.80
CA THR A 887 64.28 -14.76 6.42
C THR A 887 63.12 -14.45 5.48
N ALA A 888 63.34 -13.60 4.47
CA ALA A 888 62.36 -13.38 3.39
C ALA A 888 62.22 -14.62 2.50
N TYR A 889 61.15 -14.71 1.70
CA TYR A 889 60.87 -15.86 0.81
C TYR A 889 62.05 -16.26 -0.09
N ASN A 890 62.89 -15.31 -0.50
CA ASN A 890 64.05 -15.52 -1.37
C ASN A 890 65.38 -15.78 -0.62
N GLY A 891 65.33 -16.02 0.69
CA GLY A 891 66.51 -16.35 1.50
C GLY A 891 67.30 -15.16 2.07
N VAL A 892 66.94 -13.91 1.77
CA VAL A 892 67.55 -12.72 2.39
C VAL A 892 67.22 -12.68 3.89
N LYS A 893 68.25 -12.52 4.72
CA LYS A 893 68.18 -12.64 6.19
C LYS A 893 68.43 -11.32 6.91
N SER A 894 67.89 -11.23 8.12
CA SER A 894 68.19 -10.21 9.12
C SER A 894 68.03 -10.81 10.52
N THR A 895 68.61 -10.19 11.56
CA THR A 895 68.58 -10.71 12.93
C THR A 895 68.26 -9.63 13.96
N ILE A 896 67.61 -10.04 15.04
CA ILE A 896 67.33 -9.20 16.22
C ILE A 896 67.70 -9.95 17.50
N VAL A 897 68.43 -9.27 18.40
CA VAL A 897 68.72 -9.79 19.73
C VAL A 897 67.55 -9.50 20.68
N ILE A 898 66.97 -10.54 21.26
CA ILE A 898 65.93 -10.43 22.29
C ILE A 898 66.55 -10.72 23.66
N ASN A 899 66.53 -9.71 24.54
CA ASN A 899 66.91 -9.86 25.94
C ASN A 899 65.66 -9.99 26.80
N VAL A 900 65.47 -11.12 27.46
CA VAL A 900 64.41 -11.34 28.44
C VAL A 900 64.95 -10.98 29.83
N LYS A 901 64.28 -10.05 30.52
CA LYS A 901 64.56 -9.68 31.91
C LYS A 901 63.65 -10.44 32.89
#